data_AF-A0A1H8MCI2-F1
#
_entry.id   AF-A0A1H8MCI2-F1
#
_cell.length_a   1.000
_cell.length_b   1.000
_cell.length_c   1.000
_cell.angle_alpha   90.00
_cell.angle_beta   90.00
_cell.angle_gamma   90.00
#
_symmetry.space_group_name_H-M   'P 1'
#
loop_
_entity.id
_entity.type
_entity.pdbx_description
1 polymer ?
#
loop_
_entity_poly.entity_id
_entity_poly.type
_entity_poly.pdbx_seq_one_letter_code
_entity_poly.pdbx_strand_id
1 'polypeptide(L)'
;MPTRKIKLGAKTVQLDARADRLDLRDRRYAPPIASLPPRWPDDATLRRLLPPYIKRGLVLDQDKDGACTGYGLAATVNFLLWTNAKNNKDFTGVSPHMLYDLARFYDEWPGEDYDGSSCRGAMKGWNKHGSCADALWTRSVHAAGASAYRPADDWARDALARPLGTYYRVDSASLTDMQAAIHEIGAIYVSAAVHEGWALGPSRSQAPGQGHDGLPDIAWRDGAEATGGHAFALVGYNERGFVVQNSWGADWGAGGFAVLAYPDWLANGTDAWVAALGVPRVEQALPPSRARRIGQSLASGDTHPRAAPRAGLAAAAATAAQPWSTEAAYEHALVAGNNGAVRIGRPDIGRAGDLVERVALENVDRWLRGAEGASKKIVVYAHGGLNAEADAIRRIRVMGPYFMANGVYPLFYTWRTGILDTVAGALDDALGAVAGQSLFGGLAAEARDKLLEAAAHNVKWAWNEMKANAAGAALDGGALHLLAAALVRLRSAHPGLELHLVGHSAGSFVHGHLLDLCQAAGLPVASVTLYAPACSLDFAARHYQARVADGFIAADRFWLHLLSDVSERADTVGPYGKSLLYLVSRGFENVRKTPLAGLQRLLYRGANQHDDDLWKPADWPRVKAWRAWVAALPPQADGAAACEVTSDRVRVSATRSEQASHGGFDNDIRVLGRTINRVLGRSPSAPLAVPVADLGFD
;
A
#
# COMPACT_ATOMS: atom_id res chain seq x y z
N MET A 1 4.77 6.22 -23.20
CA MET A 1 5.90 6.68 -24.04
C MET A 1 7.08 6.96 -23.13
N PRO A 2 8.30 6.51 -23.47
CA PRO A 2 9.50 6.84 -22.69
C PRO A 2 9.71 8.36 -22.63
N THR A 3 10.34 8.86 -21.56
CA THR A 3 10.74 10.27 -21.49
C THR A 3 11.58 10.64 -22.71
N ARG A 4 11.36 11.84 -23.26
CA ARG A 4 12.16 12.36 -24.37
C ARG A 4 12.94 13.56 -23.89
N LYS A 5 14.27 13.51 -24.05
CA LYS A 5 15.12 14.70 -23.94
C LYS A 5 15.10 15.41 -25.28
N ILE A 6 14.68 16.67 -25.26
CA ILE A 6 14.51 17.47 -26.47
C ILE A 6 15.31 18.75 -26.31
N LYS A 7 15.98 19.15 -27.40
CA LYS A 7 16.65 20.44 -27.48
C LYS A 7 15.71 21.46 -28.12
N LEU A 8 15.27 22.44 -27.35
CA LEU A 8 14.46 23.55 -27.82
C LEU A 8 15.31 24.83 -27.74
N GLY A 9 15.80 25.27 -28.91
CA GLY A 9 16.77 26.36 -29.00
C GLY A 9 18.08 26.02 -28.27
N ALA A 10 18.44 26.83 -27.27
CA ALA A 10 19.64 26.63 -26.44
C ALA A 10 19.41 25.70 -25.23
N LYS A 11 18.16 25.36 -24.90
CA LYS A 11 17.80 24.61 -23.69
C LYS A 11 17.51 23.14 -24.01
N THR A 12 17.90 22.25 -23.11
CA THR A 12 17.51 20.83 -23.15
C THR A 12 16.49 20.57 -22.06
N VAL A 13 15.30 20.13 -22.43
CA VAL A 13 14.21 19.81 -21.49
C VAL A 13 13.85 18.34 -21.61
N GLN A 14 13.45 17.74 -20.50
CA GLN A 14 12.93 16.37 -20.48
C GLN A 14 11.41 16.40 -20.37
N LEU A 15 10.73 15.77 -21.33
CA LEU A 15 9.27 15.73 -21.44
C LEU A 15 8.72 14.35 -21.12
N ASP A 16 7.63 14.29 -20.37
CA ASP A 16 7.13 13.06 -19.76
C ASP A 16 5.60 12.99 -19.61
N ALA A 17 4.85 14.00 -20.08
CA ALA A 17 3.39 13.97 -20.08
C ALA A 17 2.84 12.98 -21.11
N ARG A 18 1.76 12.29 -20.72
CA ARG A 18 1.04 11.34 -21.54
C ARG A 18 -0.45 11.67 -21.56
N ALA A 19 -1.09 11.43 -22.69
CA ALA A 19 -2.53 11.61 -22.83
C ALA A 19 -3.31 10.67 -21.90
N ASP A 20 -4.36 11.19 -21.27
CA ASP A 20 -5.23 10.39 -20.41
C ASP A 20 -6.00 9.34 -21.24
N ARG A 21 -6.01 8.08 -20.76
CA ARG A 21 -6.93 7.07 -21.31
C ARG A 21 -8.38 7.48 -21.05
N LEU A 22 -9.29 6.98 -21.89
CA LEU A 22 -10.74 7.15 -21.69
C LEU A 22 -11.16 6.49 -20.36
N ASP A 23 -11.81 7.26 -19.50
CA ASP A 23 -12.44 6.79 -18.25
C ASP A 23 -13.83 7.40 -18.17
N LEU A 24 -14.87 6.56 -18.21
CA LEU A 24 -16.26 7.01 -18.21
C LEU A 24 -16.70 7.65 -16.88
N ARG A 25 -15.86 7.55 -15.83
CA ARG A 25 -16.12 8.16 -14.52
C ARG A 25 -15.71 9.62 -14.44
N ASP A 26 -15.08 10.16 -15.50
CA ASP A 26 -14.74 11.57 -15.58
C ASP A 26 -15.97 12.44 -15.54
N ARG A 27 -16.05 13.32 -14.55
CA ARG A 27 -17.06 14.36 -14.53
C ARG A 27 -16.72 15.38 -15.62
N ARG A 28 -17.61 15.50 -16.60
CA ARG A 28 -17.47 16.51 -17.65
C ARG A 28 -17.80 17.89 -17.11
N TYR A 29 -17.00 18.88 -17.50
CA TYR A 29 -17.30 20.28 -17.26
C TYR A 29 -18.50 20.67 -18.13
N ALA A 30 -19.45 21.39 -17.56
CA ALA A 30 -20.59 21.95 -18.27
C ALA A 30 -20.49 23.48 -18.11
N PRO A 31 -20.12 24.23 -19.16
CA PRO A 31 -19.89 25.67 -19.05
C PRO A 31 -21.20 26.41 -18.71
N PRO A 32 -21.16 27.44 -17.85
CA PRO A 32 -22.32 28.28 -17.61
C PRO A 32 -22.67 29.07 -18.87
N ILE A 33 -23.96 29.33 -19.08
CA ILE A 33 -24.43 30.17 -20.18
C ILE A 33 -24.08 31.63 -19.85
N ALA A 34 -22.99 32.14 -20.43
CA ALA A 34 -22.53 33.51 -20.26
C ALA A 34 -21.80 34.02 -21.52
N SER A 35 -21.90 35.33 -21.78
CA SER A 35 -21.05 35.98 -22.78
C SER A 35 -19.65 36.17 -22.21
N LEU A 36 -18.65 35.64 -22.91
CA LEU A 36 -17.25 35.77 -22.53
C LEU A 36 -16.65 37.07 -23.08
N PRO A 37 -15.79 37.78 -22.32
CA PRO A 37 -15.05 38.91 -22.86
C PRO A 37 -14.08 38.43 -23.95
N PRO A 38 -13.67 39.29 -24.91
CA PRO A 38 -12.76 38.91 -26.00
C PRO A 38 -11.35 38.54 -25.51
N ARG A 39 -11.00 38.93 -24.28
CA ARG A 39 -9.74 38.56 -23.61
C ARG A 39 -9.94 38.46 -22.11
N TRP A 40 -9.19 37.58 -21.47
CA TRP A 40 -9.20 37.37 -20.03
C TRP A 40 -7.85 36.85 -19.53
N PRO A 41 -7.38 37.29 -18.34
CA PRO A 41 -7.81 38.49 -17.62
C PRO A 41 -7.63 39.76 -18.46
N ASP A 42 -8.28 40.86 -18.11
CA ASP A 42 -8.05 42.12 -18.85
C ASP A 42 -6.60 42.61 -18.71
N ASP A 43 -6.19 43.54 -19.60
CA ASP A 43 -4.82 44.05 -19.62
C ASP A 43 -4.42 44.71 -18.29
N ALA A 44 -5.32 45.44 -17.63
CA ALA A 44 -5.04 46.06 -16.34
C ALA A 44 -4.73 45.00 -15.26
N THR A 45 -5.48 43.90 -15.28
CA THR A 45 -5.31 42.77 -14.37
C THR A 45 -4.00 42.04 -14.65
N LEU A 46 -3.68 41.72 -15.90
CA LEU A 46 -2.40 41.09 -16.26
C LEU A 46 -1.20 41.94 -15.82
N ARG A 47 -1.25 43.26 -16.08
CA ARG A 47 -0.19 44.19 -15.68
C ARG A 47 0.04 44.24 -14.17
N ARG A 48 -1.04 44.07 -13.40
CA ARG A 48 -0.96 44.01 -11.93
C ARG A 48 -0.52 42.64 -11.41
N LEU A 49 -0.96 41.56 -12.05
CA LEU A 49 -0.83 40.19 -11.56
C LEU A 49 0.55 39.59 -11.86
N LEU A 50 1.02 39.69 -13.11
CA LEU A 50 2.16 38.91 -13.59
C LEU A 50 3.53 39.39 -13.07
N PRO A 51 3.86 40.70 -13.06
CA PRO A 51 5.17 41.13 -12.57
C PRO A 51 5.51 40.67 -11.14
N PRO A 52 4.62 40.82 -10.12
CA PRO A 52 4.91 40.30 -8.79
C PRO A 52 4.91 38.76 -8.72
N TYR A 53 4.08 38.07 -9.52
CA TYR A 53 4.08 36.61 -9.64
C TYR A 53 5.44 36.07 -10.09
N ILE A 54 6.01 36.67 -11.13
CA ILE A 54 7.32 36.31 -11.68
C ILE A 54 8.43 36.66 -10.71
N LYS A 55 8.39 37.86 -10.12
CA LYS A 55 9.38 38.29 -9.11
C LYS A 55 9.42 37.36 -7.89
N ARG A 56 8.29 36.71 -7.56
CA ARG A 56 8.19 35.73 -6.48
C ARG A 56 8.74 34.35 -6.85
N GLY A 57 9.10 34.12 -8.12
CA GLY A 57 9.64 32.84 -8.59
C GLY A 57 8.58 31.77 -8.83
N LEU A 58 7.33 32.17 -9.11
CA LEU A 58 6.22 31.23 -9.31
C LEU A 58 6.14 30.65 -10.74
N VAL A 59 6.93 31.20 -11.66
CA VAL A 59 7.25 30.55 -12.94
C VAL A 59 8.43 29.61 -12.70
N LEU A 60 8.09 28.33 -12.56
CA LEU A 60 9.04 27.29 -12.19
C LEU A 60 9.91 26.86 -13.38
N ASP A 61 11.00 26.15 -13.08
CA ASP A 61 11.89 25.55 -14.08
C ASP A 61 12.09 24.05 -13.79
N GLN A 62 11.60 23.19 -14.68
CA GLN A 62 11.73 21.73 -14.56
C GLN A 62 13.09 21.20 -15.03
N ASP A 63 13.87 22.01 -15.75
CA ASP A 63 15.15 21.65 -16.36
C ASP A 63 15.17 20.21 -16.95
N LYS A 64 15.93 19.30 -16.33
CA LYS A 64 16.12 17.91 -16.77
C LYS A 64 15.34 16.89 -15.94
N ASP A 65 14.44 17.32 -15.06
CA ASP A 65 13.79 16.43 -14.10
C ASP A 65 12.75 15.50 -14.74
N GLY A 66 12.25 15.85 -15.93
CA GLY A 66 11.25 15.03 -16.60
C GLY A 66 9.99 14.85 -15.76
N ALA A 67 9.44 15.96 -15.26
CA ALA A 67 8.33 16.01 -14.31
C ALA A 67 7.25 17.04 -14.72
N CYS A 68 7.04 17.25 -16.01
CA CYS A 68 6.19 18.35 -16.50
C CYS A 68 4.75 18.25 -16.00
N THR A 69 4.23 17.07 -15.68
CA THR A 69 2.89 16.95 -15.07
C THR A 69 2.82 17.57 -13.67
N GLY A 70 3.85 17.40 -12.85
CA GLY A 70 3.92 18.05 -11.53
C GLY A 70 4.13 19.55 -11.63
N TYR A 71 5.01 19.99 -12.53
CA TYR A 71 5.29 21.41 -12.75
C TYR A 71 4.12 22.17 -13.38
N GLY A 72 3.47 21.59 -14.39
CA GLY A 72 2.28 22.16 -15.01
C GLY A 72 1.11 22.26 -14.05
N LEU A 73 0.90 21.25 -13.19
CA LEU A 73 -0.11 21.34 -12.15
C LEU A 73 0.28 22.38 -11.08
N ALA A 74 1.54 22.43 -10.65
CA ALA A 74 2.03 23.44 -9.71
C ALA A 74 1.81 24.87 -10.24
N ALA A 75 2.03 25.10 -11.54
CA ALA A 75 1.71 26.37 -12.20
C ALA A 75 0.23 26.74 -12.04
N THR A 76 -0.68 25.79 -12.33
CA THR A 76 -2.13 25.98 -12.14
C THR A 76 -2.46 26.27 -10.67
N VAL A 77 -1.99 25.46 -9.72
CA VAL A 77 -2.26 25.66 -8.29
C VAL A 77 -1.74 27.02 -7.80
N ASN A 78 -0.49 27.35 -8.13
CA ASN A 78 0.12 28.63 -7.74
C ASN A 78 -0.64 29.81 -8.33
N PHE A 79 -1.08 29.72 -9.60
CA PHE A 79 -1.84 30.80 -10.23
C PHE A 79 -3.20 31.01 -9.54
N LEU A 80 -3.95 29.94 -9.28
CA LEU A 80 -5.24 30.00 -8.58
C LEU A 80 -5.14 30.51 -7.14
N LEU A 81 -4.10 30.10 -6.41
CA LEU A 81 -3.85 30.60 -5.06
C LEU A 81 -3.42 32.07 -5.10
N TRP A 82 -2.60 32.46 -6.08
CA TRP A 82 -2.10 33.82 -6.22
C TRP A 82 -3.21 34.82 -6.56
N THR A 83 -4.09 34.48 -7.50
CA THR A 83 -5.25 35.31 -7.87
C THR A 83 -6.18 35.53 -6.70
N ASN A 84 -6.38 34.52 -5.85
CA ASN A 84 -7.22 34.61 -4.64
C ASN A 84 -6.53 35.31 -3.46
N ALA A 85 -5.20 35.27 -3.37
CA ALA A 85 -4.43 35.82 -2.25
C ALA A 85 -4.25 37.36 -2.30
N LYS A 86 -4.73 38.05 -3.34
CA LYS A 86 -4.69 39.53 -3.49
C LYS A 86 -3.32 40.16 -3.15
N ASN A 87 -2.23 39.59 -3.66
CA ASN A 87 -0.85 40.03 -3.41
C ASN A 87 -0.34 39.87 -1.96
N ASN A 88 -0.69 38.77 -1.29
CA ASN A 88 -0.10 38.42 0.00
C ASN A 88 1.44 38.26 -0.10
N LYS A 89 2.18 39.05 0.69
CA LYS A 89 3.66 39.06 0.72
C LYS A 89 4.26 37.76 1.26
N ASP A 90 3.49 36.99 2.01
CA ASP A 90 3.92 35.72 2.62
C ASP A 90 3.58 34.51 1.74
N PHE A 91 3.14 34.72 0.50
CA PHE A 91 2.79 33.64 -0.42
C PHE A 91 3.99 32.73 -0.73
N THR A 92 3.85 31.43 -0.49
CA THR A 92 4.83 30.40 -0.87
C THR A 92 4.27 29.52 -1.97
N GLY A 93 5.07 29.24 -3.00
CA GLY A 93 4.71 28.29 -4.04
C GLY A 93 4.56 26.86 -3.50
N VAL A 94 3.80 26.05 -4.23
CA VAL A 94 3.65 24.63 -3.93
C VAL A 94 4.76 23.78 -4.56
N SER A 95 5.03 22.61 -3.99
CA SER A 95 6.02 21.67 -4.49
C SER A 95 5.57 21.03 -5.82
N PRO A 96 6.31 21.25 -6.93
CA PRO A 96 6.06 20.52 -8.17
C PRO A 96 6.45 19.04 -8.04
N HIS A 97 7.42 18.71 -7.20
CA HIS A 97 7.89 17.34 -6.99
C HIS A 97 6.87 16.48 -6.25
N MET A 98 6.20 17.03 -5.22
CA MET A 98 5.08 16.35 -4.56
C MET A 98 3.99 16.03 -5.58
N LEU A 99 3.58 17.03 -6.38
CA LEU A 99 2.52 16.84 -7.36
C LEU A 99 2.92 15.81 -8.42
N TYR A 100 4.19 15.78 -8.82
CA TYR A 100 4.73 14.77 -9.73
C TYR A 100 4.72 13.36 -9.12
N ASP A 101 5.26 13.19 -7.91
CA ASP A 101 5.32 11.89 -7.24
C ASP A 101 3.91 11.34 -6.95
N LEU A 102 2.97 12.22 -6.59
CA LEU A 102 1.56 11.86 -6.48
C LEU A 102 0.93 11.48 -7.82
N ALA A 103 1.28 12.18 -8.89
CA ALA A 103 0.78 11.84 -10.22
C ALA A 103 1.21 10.42 -10.62
N ARG A 104 2.48 10.08 -10.40
CA ARG A 104 3.01 8.72 -10.59
C ARG A 104 2.29 7.70 -9.71
N PHE A 105 2.08 8.04 -8.44
CA PHE A 105 1.45 7.14 -7.46
C PHE A 105 -0.01 6.81 -7.80
N TYR A 106 -0.77 7.74 -8.38
CA TYR A 106 -2.19 7.56 -8.73
C TYR A 106 -2.45 7.17 -10.20
N ASP A 107 -1.39 7.04 -11.00
CA ASP A 107 -1.48 6.63 -12.40
C ASP A 107 -1.57 5.11 -12.62
N GLU A 108 -1.36 4.30 -11.57
CA GLU A 108 -1.46 2.83 -11.53
C GLU A 108 -1.13 2.10 -12.86
N TRP A 109 0.15 1.74 -13.06
CA TRP A 109 0.55 0.64 -13.94
C TRP A 109 1.35 -0.38 -13.12
N PRO A 110 0.88 -1.64 -12.96
CA PRO A 110 1.71 -2.73 -12.47
C PRO A 110 2.80 -3.07 -13.50
N GLY A 111 4.06 -3.06 -13.09
CA GLY A 111 5.22 -3.32 -13.96
C GLY A 111 6.20 -2.14 -13.92
N GLU A 112 7.19 -2.24 -13.03
CA GLU A 112 8.22 -1.23 -12.79
C GLU A 112 9.17 -1.14 -14.00
N ASP A 113 9.03 -0.06 -14.78
CA ASP A 113 10.08 0.68 -15.51
C ASP A 113 9.41 1.60 -16.56
N TYR A 114 8.72 2.65 -16.09
CA TYR A 114 8.16 3.65 -17.00
C TYR A 114 8.46 5.07 -16.54
N ASP A 115 8.87 5.86 -17.52
CA ASP A 115 9.21 7.27 -17.38
C ASP A 115 8.01 8.14 -17.78
N GLY A 116 7.47 8.92 -16.83
CA GLY A 116 6.40 9.91 -17.03
C GLY A 116 5.09 9.65 -16.29
N SER A 117 4.12 10.56 -16.46
CA SER A 117 2.81 10.54 -15.76
C SER A 117 1.70 11.23 -16.59
N SER A 118 0.46 11.22 -16.10
CA SER A 118 -0.75 11.75 -16.75
C SER A 118 -1.35 12.95 -15.99
N CYS A 119 -2.12 13.77 -16.71
CA CYS A 119 -2.84 14.89 -16.09
C CYS A 119 -3.86 14.40 -15.05
N ARG A 120 -4.59 13.32 -15.37
CA ARG A 120 -5.54 12.67 -14.45
C ARG A 120 -4.87 12.21 -13.16
N GLY A 121 -3.70 11.58 -13.24
CA GLY A 121 -2.94 11.13 -12.08
C GLY A 121 -2.65 12.29 -11.14
N ALA A 122 -2.15 13.40 -11.70
CA ALA A 122 -1.85 14.62 -10.96
C ALA A 122 -3.11 15.21 -10.29
N MET A 123 -4.23 15.29 -11.03
CA MET A 123 -5.52 15.75 -10.50
C MET A 123 -6.04 14.87 -9.36
N LYS A 124 -5.94 13.54 -9.49
CA LYS A 124 -6.27 12.59 -8.42
C LYS A 124 -5.37 12.80 -7.20
N GLY A 125 -4.07 12.96 -7.41
CA GLY A 125 -3.09 13.26 -6.36
C GLY A 125 -3.48 14.48 -5.55
N TRP A 126 -3.72 15.60 -6.22
CA TRP A 126 -4.12 16.85 -5.57
C TRP A 126 -5.47 16.72 -4.84
N ASN A 127 -6.45 16.02 -5.43
CA ASN A 127 -7.74 15.75 -4.78
C ASN A 127 -7.61 14.91 -3.49
N LYS A 128 -6.67 13.97 -3.44
CA LYS A 128 -6.53 13.04 -2.32
C LYS A 128 -5.66 13.58 -1.18
N HIS A 129 -4.73 14.49 -1.49
CA HIS A 129 -3.71 14.94 -0.53
C HIS A 129 -3.66 16.44 -0.31
N GLY A 130 -4.19 17.25 -1.22
CA GLY A 130 -3.84 18.67 -1.27
C GLY A 130 -2.44 18.88 -1.87
N SER A 131 -1.84 20.03 -1.63
CA SER A 131 -0.52 20.38 -2.17
C SER A 131 0.31 21.11 -1.11
N CYS A 132 1.50 20.57 -0.79
CA CYS A 132 2.38 21.14 0.22
C CYS A 132 3.25 22.27 -0.35
N ALA A 133 3.79 23.10 0.54
CA ALA A 133 4.77 24.10 0.21
C ALA A 133 6.05 23.47 -0.37
N ASP A 134 6.67 24.16 -1.32
CA ASP A 134 7.88 23.70 -2.02
C ASP A 134 9.00 23.19 -1.09
N ALA A 135 9.24 23.92 0.00
CA ALA A 135 10.27 23.60 0.98
C ALA A 135 10.08 22.25 1.71
N LEU A 136 8.86 21.69 1.72
CA LEU A 136 8.56 20.41 2.39
C LEU A 136 8.83 19.21 1.47
N TRP A 137 8.92 19.42 0.16
CA TRP A 137 9.17 18.37 -0.83
C TRP A 137 10.01 18.90 -2.00
N THR A 138 11.33 18.94 -1.81
CA THR A 138 12.29 19.66 -2.67
C THR A 138 12.85 18.87 -3.84
N ARG A 139 12.58 17.56 -3.94
CA ARG A 139 12.95 16.70 -5.09
C ARG A 139 12.04 15.48 -5.16
N SER A 140 12.03 14.78 -6.30
CA SER A 140 11.28 13.52 -6.42
C SER A 140 11.86 12.43 -5.51
N VAL A 141 11.00 11.63 -4.88
CA VAL A 141 11.40 10.41 -4.14
C VAL A 141 11.93 9.30 -5.06
N HIS A 142 11.77 9.44 -6.37
CA HIS A 142 12.27 8.54 -7.40
C HIS A 142 13.52 9.07 -8.13
N ALA A 143 14.10 10.19 -7.69
CA ALA A 143 15.28 10.77 -8.33
C ALA A 143 16.48 9.79 -8.32
N ALA A 144 17.10 9.60 -9.49
CA ALA A 144 18.22 8.68 -9.66
C ALA A 144 19.52 9.19 -9.00
N GLY A 145 20.35 8.28 -8.49
CA GLY A 145 21.77 8.54 -8.26
C GLY A 145 22.22 9.16 -6.92
N ALA A 146 21.36 9.47 -5.94
CA ALA A 146 21.84 9.97 -4.64
C ALA A 146 20.85 9.82 -3.47
N SER A 147 21.25 9.05 -2.43
CA SER A 147 20.71 9.02 -1.05
C SER A 147 19.21 8.72 -0.86
N ALA A 148 18.84 8.21 0.33
CA ALA A 148 17.45 8.11 0.78
C ALA A 148 16.85 9.53 0.89
N TYR A 149 16.13 9.99 -0.14
CA TYR A 149 15.32 11.20 0.01
C TYR A 149 13.97 10.85 0.60
N ARG A 150 13.54 11.62 1.60
CA ARG A 150 12.15 11.66 2.05
C ARG A 150 11.75 13.13 2.25
N PRO A 151 10.53 13.53 1.90
CA PRO A 151 10.01 14.85 2.22
C PRO A 151 9.88 15.03 3.74
N ALA A 152 9.65 16.27 4.18
CA ALA A 152 9.48 16.61 5.59
C ALA A 152 8.26 15.89 6.20
N ASP A 153 8.36 15.36 7.42
CA ASP A 153 7.32 14.52 8.05
C ASP A 153 5.95 15.22 8.19
N ASP A 154 5.88 16.56 8.11
CA ASP A 154 4.67 17.37 8.22
C ASP A 154 4.07 17.81 6.87
N TRP A 155 4.64 17.38 5.74
CA TRP A 155 4.16 17.72 4.39
C TRP A 155 2.66 17.48 4.22
N ALA A 156 2.15 16.35 4.74
CA ALA A 156 0.77 15.94 4.58
C ALA A 156 -0.20 16.84 5.33
N ARG A 157 0.23 17.40 6.48
CA ARG A 157 -0.56 18.37 7.24
C ARG A 157 -0.60 19.71 6.51
N ASP A 158 0.56 20.21 6.07
CA ASP A 158 0.62 21.47 5.32
C ASP A 158 -0.19 21.41 4.02
N ALA A 159 -0.19 20.26 3.34
CA ALA A 159 -0.97 20.06 2.12
C ALA A 159 -2.48 20.30 2.30
N LEU A 160 -3.02 20.09 3.50
CA LEU A 160 -4.43 20.36 3.83
C LEU A 160 -4.82 21.84 3.83
N ALA A 161 -3.83 22.74 3.84
CA ALA A 161 -4.06 24.18 3.68
C ALA A 161 -4.33 24.58 2.22
N ARG A 162 -4.01 23.70 1.25
CA ARG A 162 -4.17 23.95 -0.20
C ARG A 162 -4.90 22.79 -0.90
N PRO A 163 -6.12 22.43 -0.45
CA PRO A 163 -6.84 21.28 -1.00
C PRO A 163 -7.46 21.61 -2.36
N LEU A 164 -7.67 20.58 -3.17
CA LEU A 164 -8.56 20.66 -4.33
C LEU A 164 -10.01 20.42 -3.89
N GLY A 165 -10.93 21.28 -4.34
CA GLY A 165 -12.36 21.20 -4.06
C GLY A 165 -13.06 20.26 -5.03
N THR A 166 -13.32 20.72 -6.25
CA THR A 166 -13.90 19.92 -7.34
C THR A 166 -13.06 20.06 -8.59
N TYR A 167 -13.11 19.04 -9.44
CA TYR A 167 -12.41 19.04 -10.72
C TYR A 167 -13.22 18.32 -11.78
N TYR A 168 -13.12 18.82 -13.01
CA TYR A 168 -13.86 18.33 -14.15
C TYR A 168 -12.94 18.23 -15.36
N ARG A 169 -13.21 17.24 -16.23
CA ARG A 169 -12.58 17.15 -17.54
C ARG A 169 -13.32 18.09 -18.49
N VAL A 170 -12.58 19.03 -19.05
CA VAL A 170 -13.08 19.94 -20.10
C VAL A 170 -13.00 19.21 -21.44
N ASP A 171 -13.93 19.49 -22.35
CA ASP A 171 -13.80 19.02 -23.72
C ASP A 171 -12.64 19.77 -24.41
N SER A 172 -11.52 19.07 -24.64
CA SER A 172 -10.33 19.65 -25.27
C SER A 172 -10.55 20.04 -26.73
N ALA A 173 -11.61 19.53 -27.38
CA ALA A 173 -12.00 19.93 -28.73
C ALA A 173 -12.88 21.20 -28.75
N SER A 174 -13.42 21.64 -27.60
CA SER A 174 -14.24 22.86 -27.50
C SER A 174 -13.42 24.02 -26.94
N LEU A 175 -12.96 24.91 -27.83
CA LEU A 175 -12.28 26.14 -27.43
C LEU A 175 -13.14 26.99 -26.49
N THR A 176 -14.45 27.05 -26.75
CA THR A 176 -15.41 27.83 -25.95
C THR A 176 -15.52 27.27 -24.53
N ASP A 177 -15.54 25.95 -24.35
CA ASP A 177 -15.61 25.34 -23.02
C ASP A 177 -14.35 25.63 -22.22
N MET A 178 -13.18 25.59 -22.88
CA MET A 178 -11.91 25.94 -22.26
C MET A 178 -11.84 27.42 -21.89
N GLN A 179 -12.27 28.33 -22.76
CA GLN A 179 -12.35 29.76 -22.45
C GLN A 179 -13.30 30.02 -21.27
N ALA A 180 -14.47 29.37 -21.25
CA ALA A 180 -15.43 29.47 -20.15
C ALA A 180 -14.82 28.98 -18.83
N ALA A 181 -14.13 27.83 -18.84
CA ALA A 181 -13.46 27.29 -17.66
C ALA A 181 -12.35 28.22 -17.14
N ILE A 182 -11.54 28.78 -18.03
CA ILE A 182 -10.50 29.77 -17.70
C ILE A 182 -11.12 31.05 -17.12
N HIS A 183 -12.21 31.54 -17.70
CA HIS A 183 -12.90 32.73 -17.21
C HIS A 183 -13.52 32.52 -15.83
N GLU A 184 -14.13 31.36 -15.60
CA GLU A 184 -14.81 31.04 -14.34
C GLU A 184 -13.84 30.85 -13.17
N ILE A 185 -12.72 30.15 -13.40
CA ILE A 185 -11.82 29.70 -12.32
C ILE A 185 -10.48 30.45 -12.31
N GLY A 186 -10.05 30.96 -13.46
CA GLY A 186 -8.82 31.72 -13.65
C GLY A 186 -7.70 30.94 -14.33
N ALA A 187 -7.67 29.61 -14.23
CA ALA A 187 -6.71 28.76 -14.93
C ALA A 187 -7.23 27.34 -15.12
N ILE A 188 -6.73 26.66 -16.15
CA ILE A 188 -6.93 25.22 -16.38
C ILE A 188 -5.59 24.53 -16.57
N TYR A 189 -5.53 23.26 -16.14
CA TYR A 189 -4.37 22.39 -16.28
C TYR A 189 -4.51 21.54 -17.53
N VAL A 190 -3.49 21.52 -18.39
CA VAL A 190 -3.57 20.92 -19.72
C VAL A 190 -2.32 20.14 -20.10
N SER A 191 -2.45 19.31 -21.14
CA SER A 191 -1.33 18.70 -21.85
C SER A 191 -1.49 18.81 -23.36
N ALA A 192 -0.39 18.98 -24.08
CA ALA A 192 -0.35 19.02 -25.53
C ALA A 192 0.95 18.43 -26.08
N ALA A 193 0.94 18.05 -27.36
CA ALA A 193 2.16 17.81 -28.10
C ALA A 193 2.91 19.13 -28.36
N VAL A 194 4.22 19.16 -28.11
CA VAL A 194 5.06 20.34 -28.40
C VAL A 194 5.83 20.17 -29.71
N HIS A 195 6.15 21.27 -30.36
CA HIS A 195 6.83 21.35 -31.66
C HIS A 195 7.91 22.46 -31.63
N GLU A 196 8.60 22.67 -32.75
CA GLU A 196 9.73 23.60 -32.87
C GLU A 196 9.42 25.05 -32.45
N GLY A 197 8.16 25.50 -32.60
CA GLY A 197 7.70 26.85 -32.23
C GLY A 197 7.79 27.15 -30.73
N TRP A 198 7.86 26.12 -29.89
CA TRP A 198 8.04 26.26 -28.45
C TRP A 198 9.45 26.70 -28.04
N ALA A 199 10.42 26.74 -28.98
CA ALA A 199 11.79 27.18 -28.74
C ALA A 199 11.92 28.73 -28.62
N LEU A 200 11.08 29.35 -27.78
CA LEU A 200 11.11 30.78 -27.52
C LEU A 200 12.30 31.14 -26.61
N GLY A 201 13.07 32.16 -27.01
CA GLY A 201 14.07 32.80 -26.15
C GLY A 201 13.45 33.91 -25.28
N PRO A 202 14.26 34.58 -24.45
CA PRO A 202 13.78 35.71 -23.65
C PRO A 202 13.36 36.85 -24.57
N SER A 203 12.09 37.24 -24.49
CA SER A 203 11.59 38.38 -25.25
C SER A 203 12.17 39.67 -24.68
N ARG A 204 13.25 40.17 -25.31
CA ARG A 204 13.98 41.38 -24.89
C ARG A 204 13.16 42.69 -25.00
N SER A 205 11.96 42.66 -25.59
CA SER A 205 11.14 43.84 -25.84
C SER A 205 9.93 44.04 -24.92
N GLN A 206 9.46 43.05 -24.15
CA GLN A 206 8.19 43.20 -23.41
C GLN A 206 8.18 42.42 -22.09
N ALA A 207 8.18 43.15 -20.98
CA ALA A 207 7.74 42.59 -19.72
C ALA A 207 6.25 42.21 -19.82
N PRO A 208 5.78 41.15 -19.16
CA PRO A 208 4.35 40.85 -19.04
C PRO A 208 3.50 42.01 -18.46
N GLY A 209 4.16 43.06 -17.94
CA GLY A 209 3.56 44.35 -17.61
C GLY A 209 3.05 45.21 -18.79
N GLN A 210 3.08 44.73 -20.03
CA GLN A 210 2.42 45.40 -21.17
C GLN A 210 0.99 44.89 -21.44
N GLY A 211 0.55 43.80 -20.77
CA GLY A 211 -0.74 43.15 -21.05
C GLY A 211 -0.62 42.12 -22.17
N HIS A 212 -1.72 41.79 -22.84
CA HIS A 212 -1.78 40.76 -23.89
C HIS A 212 -0.90 41.08 -25.11
N ASP A 213 -0.71 42.35 -25.44
CA ASP A 213 0.18 42.77 -26.54
C ASP A 213 1.66 42.59 -26.20
N GLY A 214 1.96 42.31 -24.93
CA GLY A 214 3.28 41.98 -24.40
C GLY A 214 3.71 40.52 -24.58
N LEU A 215 2.79 39.65 -25.02
CA LEU A 215 2.98 38.20 -25.03
C LEU A 215 3.35 37.70 -26.44
N PRO A 216 4.49 37.00 -26.60
CA PRO A 216 4.90 36.43 -27.88
C PRO A 216 3.99 35.25 -28.25
N ASP A 217 3.78 35.04 -29.55
CA ASP A 217 3.05 33.88 -30.07
C ASP A 217 3.99 32.68 -30.23
N ILE A 218 3.50 31.48 -29.91
CA ILE A 218 4.15 30.21 -30.24
C ILE A 218 3.89 29.94 -31.72
N ALA A 219 4.93 30.05 -32.56
CA ALA A 219 4.78 29.94 -34.00
C ALA A 219 4.44 28.50 -34.42
N TRP A 220 3.22 28.29 -34.93
CA TRP A 220 2.74 27.00 -35.40
C TRP A 220 2.43 27.03 -36.90
N ARG A 221 2.66 25.88 -37.54
CA ARG A 221 2.31 25.62 -38.94
C ARG A 221 1.61 24.27 -39.01
N ASP A 222 0.64 24.16 -39.90
CA ASP A 222 -0.06 22.90 -40.13
C ASP A 222 0.94 21.80 -40.54
N GLY A 223 0.74 20.59 -39.99
CA GLY A 223 1.65 19.46 -40.17
C GLY A 223 3.01 19.56 -39.45
N ALA A 224 3.20 20.50 -38.51
CA ALA A 224 4.42 20.54 -37.68
C ALA A 224 4.62 19.22 -36.90
N GLU A 225 5.84 18.68 -36.92
CA GLU A 225 6.12 17.41 -36.25
C GLU A 225 6.11 17.55 -34.72
N ALA A 226 5.36 16.68 -34.06
CA ALA A 226 5.32 16.57 -32.61
C ALA A 226 6.64 16.00 -32.07
N THR A 227 7.30 16.77 -31.19
CA THR A 227 8.58 16.41 -30.58
C THR A 227 8.39 15.61 -29.28
N GLY A 228 7.34 15.90 -28.50
CA GLY A 228 6.96 15.16 -27.28
C GLY A 228 5.70 15.71 -26.62
N GLY A 229 5.21 15.06 -25.56
CA GLY A 229 4.06 15.53 -24.77
C GLY A 229 4.49 16.39 -23.58
N HIS A 230 3.86 17.54 -23.40
CA HIS A 230 4.16 18.50 -22.33
C HIS A 230 2.89 18.89 -21.57
N ALA A 231 3.00 19.06 -20.25
CA ALA A 231 1.90 19.51 -19.40
C ALA A 231 2.21 20.91 -18.83
N PHE A 232 1.22 21.79 -18.83
CA PHE A 232 1.36 23.20 -18.50
C PHE A 232 0.01 23.81 -18.06
N ALA A 233 0.01 25.09 -17.72
CA ALA A 233 -1.20 25.82 -17.35
C ALA A 233 -1.64 26.79 -18.45
N LEU A 234 -2.95 26.85 -18.70
CA LEU A 234 -3.57 27.95 -19.45
C LEU A 234 -4.23 28.89 -18.44
N VAL A 235 -3.78 30.15 -18.43
CA VAL A 235 -4.11 31.14 -17.39
C VAL A 235 -4.94 32.31 -17.92
N GLY A 236 -5.32 32.24 -19.20
CA GLY A 236 -6.02 33.31 -19.91
C GLY A 236 -6.26 32.97 -21.37
N TYR A 237 -6.90 33.87 -22.08
CA TYR A 237 -7.11 33.80 -23.53
C TYR A 237 -7.30 35.20 -24.12
N ASN A 238 -7.15 35.31 -25.44
CA ASN A 238 -7.47 36.51 -26.22
C ASN A 238 -7.89 36.13 -27.65
N GLU A 239 -8.01 37.12 -28.54
CA GLU A 239 -8.35 36.93 -29.95
C GLU A 239 -7.34 36.06 -30.72
N ARG A 240 -6.08 35.98 -30.26
CA ARG A 240 -5.01 35.19 -30.90
C ARG A 240 -4.99 33.73 -30.44
N GLY A 241 -5.28 33.47 -29.16
CA GLY A 241 -5.17 32.13 -28.59
C GLY A 241 -5.22 32.09 -27.06
N PHE A 242 -4.78 30.97 -26.49
CA PHE A 242 -4.67 30.80 -25.04
C PHE A 242 -3.36 31.36 -24.49
N VAL A 243 -3.41 31.95 -23.30
CA VAL A 243 -2.21 32.41 -22.58
C VAL A 243 -1.62 31.23 -21.80
N VAL A 244 -0.44 30.79 -22.22
CA VAL A 244 0.33 29.70 -21.61
C VAL A 244 1.18 30.25 -20.46
N GLN A 245 1.15 29.58 -19.32
CA GLN A 245 2.25 29.64 -18.36
C GLN A 245 3.05 28.34 -18.46
N ASN A 246 4.32 28.46 -18.84
CA ASN A 246 5.22 27.32 -18.98
C ASN A 246 6.06 27.08 -17.70
N SER A 247 6.76 25.95 -17.67
CA SER A 247 7.63 25.50 -16.57
C SER A 247 9.10 25.39 -17.00
N TRP A 248 9.54 26.25 -17.92
CA TRP A 248 10.93 26.31 -18.42
C TRP A 248 11.66 27.57 -17.97
N GLY A 249 11.26 28.14 -16.83
CA GLY A 249 11.86 29.33 -16.25
C GLY A 249 11.36 30.65 -16.86
N ALA A 250 11.67 31.75 -16.18
CA ALA A 250 11.22 33.09 -16.56
C ALA A 250 11.87 33.62 -17.86
N ASP A 251 12.98 33.02 -18.30
CA ASP A 251 13.66 33.38 -19.56
C ASP A 251 12.95 32.82 -20.80
N TRP A 252 11.97 31.95 -20.64
CA TRP A 252 11.17 31.45 -21.75
C TRP A 252 10.02 32.42 -22.08
N GLY A 253 9.90 32.83 -23.34
CA GLY A 253 8.84 33.75 -23.78
C GLY A 253 8.92 35.12 -23.10
N ALA A 254 7.78 35.65 -22.66
CA ALA A 254 7.68 36.89 -21.87
C ALA A 254 7.53 36.55 -20.38
N GLY A 255 8.65 36.31 -19.70
CA GLY A 255 8.64 36.04 -18.26
C GLY A 255 8.04 34.68 -17.89
N GLY A 256 8.08 33.70 -18.79
CA GLY A 256 7.43 32.39 -18.63
C GLY A 256 6.11 32.24 -19.39
N PHE A 257 5.64 33.29 -20.08
CA PHE A 257 4.33 33.33 -20.72
C PHE A 257 4.43 33.52 -22.24
N ALA A 258 3.49 32.92 -22.96
CA ALA A 258 3.33 33.07 -24.41
C ALA A 258 1.87 32.81 -24.81
N VAL A 259 1.54 33.04 -26.07
CA VAL A 259 0.22 32.74 -26.64
C VAL A 259 0.30 31.48 -27.50
N LEU A 260 -0.54 30.50 -27.19
CA LEU A 260 -0.76 29.30 -28.00
C LEU A 260 -1.97 29.53 -28.91
N ALA A 261 -1.76 29.53 -30.23
CA ALA A 261 -2.81 29.79 -31.19
C ALA A 261 -3.93 28.73 -31.13
N TYR A 262 -5.17 29.13 -31.38
CA TYR A 262 -6.30 28.19 -31.36
C TYR A 262 -6.17 27.01 -32.33
N PRO A 263 -5.71 27.20 -33.59
CA PRO A 263 -5.47 26.08 -34.50
C PRO A 263 -4.40 25.12 -34.01
N ASP A 264 -3.35 25.64 -33.34
CA ASP A 264 -2.29 24.82 -32.74
C ASP A 264 -2.87 23.95 -31.62
N TRP A 265 -3.64 24.54 -30.69
CA TRP A 265 -4.31 23.77 -29.65
C TRP A 265 -5.24 22.69 -30.23
N LEU A 266 -6.04 23.00 -31.24
CA LEU A 266 -6.95 22.01 -31.85
C LEU A 266 -6.18 20.85 -32.51
N ALA A 267 -4.98 21.10 -33.03
CA ALA A 267 -4.14 20.07 -33.64
C ALA A 267 -3.37 19.24 -32.60
N ASN A 268 -2.92 19.85 -31.51
CA ASN A 268 -1.92 19.27 -30.60
C ASN A 268 -2.40 19.05 -29.16
N GLY A 269 -3.50 19.67 -28.75
CA GLY A 269 -4.08 19.58 -27.40
C GLY A 269 -4.59 18.17 -27.12
N THR A 270 -4.34 17.67 -25.90
CA THR A 270 -4.72 16.30 -25.51
C THR A 270 -5.69 16.30 -24.32
N ASP A 271 -5.25 16.76 -23.15
CA ASP A 271 -6.09 16.82 -21.95
C ASP A 271 -6.31 18.24 -21.47
N ALA A 272 -7.51 18.48 -20.93
CA ALA A 272 -7.88 19.72 -20.26
C ALA A 272 -8.69 19.45 -18.99
N TRP A 273 -8.21 19.98 -17.87
CA TRP A 273 -8.79 19.81 -16.55
C TRP A 273 -9.00 21.17 -15.89
N VAL A 274 -10.21 21.42 -15.42
CA VAL A 274 -10.55 22.58 -14.61
C VAL A 274 -10.66 22.16 -13.15
N ALA A 275 -10.17 23.00 -12.23
CA ALA A 275 -10.07 22.67 -10.82
C ALA A 275 -10.39 23.89 -9.94
N ALA A 276 -11.39 23.76 -9.08
CA ALA A 276 -11.68 24.76 -8.06
C ALA A 276 -10.92 24.44 -6.76
N LEU A 277 -10.38 25.47 -6.11
CA LEU A 277 -9.74 25.34 -4.80
C LEU A 277 -10.77 24.91 -3.74
N GLY A 278 -10.35 24.01 -2.86
CA GLY A 278 -11.17 23.58 -1.71
C GLY A 278 -11.01 24.52 -0.51
N VAL A 279 -11.82 24.29 0.52
CA VAL A 279 -11.72 25.02 1.78
C VAL A 279 -10.53 24.50 2.60
N PRO A 280 -9.56 25.34 3.00
CA PRO A 280 -8.45 24.94 3.86
C PRO A 280 -8.95 24.30 5.18
N ARG A 281 -8.37 23.16 5.56
CA ARG A 281 -8.73 22.44 6.79
C ARG A 281 -7.57 22.53 7.78
N VAL A 282 -7.41 23.70 8.40
CA VAL A 282 -6.23 23.98 9.25
C VAL A 282 -6.46 23.60 10.72
N GLU A 283 -7.69 23.58 11.23
CA GLU A 283 -7.93 23.40 12.67
C GLU A 283 -9.23 22.64 12.97
N GLN A 284 -9.17 21.32 13.01
CA GLN A 284 -9.81 20.51 14.05
C GLN A 284 -8.88 19.33 14.28
N ALA A 285 -8.62 18.99 15.54
CA ALA A 285 -7.67 17.98 16.02
C ALA A 285 -7.91 16.58 15.40
N LEU A 286 -7.59 16.42 14.13
CA LEU A 286 -7.38 15.14 13.49
C LEU A 286 -5.96 14.70 13.89
N PRO A 287 -5.76 13.44 14.33
CA PRO A 287 -4.43 12.94 14.62
C PRO A 287 -3.51 13.18 13.42
N PRO A 288 -2.19 13.32 13.62
CA PRO A 288 -1.24 13.60 12.56
C PRO A 288 -1.33 12.50 11.49
N SER A 289 -2.10 12.73 10.43
CA SER A 289 -2.16 11.82 9.30
C SER A 289 -0.95 12.12 8.43
N ARG A 290 0.09 11.33 8.64
CA ARG A 290 1.34 11.29 7.89
C ARG A 290 1.10 10.47 6.63
N ALA A 291 0.70 11.15 5.55
CA ALA A 291 0.52 10.60 4.19
C ALA A 291 -0.59 9.54 4.05
N ARG A 292 -1.63 9.86 3.27
CA ARG A 292 -2.74 8.93 3.00
C ARG A 292 -2.36 7.88 1.94
N ARG A 293 -3.03 6.72 1.92
CA ARG A 293 -2.78 5.65 0.92
C ARG A 293 -3.85 5.64 -0.19
N ILE A 294 -3.63 4.84 -1.25
CA ILE A 294 -4.57 4.65 -2.37
C ILE A 294 -5.96 4.26 -1.83
N GLY A 295 -7.01 4.94 -2.30
CA GLY A 295 -8.42 4.66 -1.97
C GLY A 295 -9.07 5.59 -0.93
N GLN A 296 -8.30 6.34 -0.14
CA GLN A 296 -8.87 7.23 0.89
C GLN A 296 -8.98 8.69 0.41
N SER A 297 -10.19 9.27 0.45
CA SER A 297 -10.48 10.65 0.02
C SER A 297 -10.29 11.69 1.13
N LEU A 298 -9.98 12.96 0.80
CA LEU A 298 -10.08 14.09 1.75
C LEU A 298 -11.49 14.21 2.37
N ALA A 299 -12.51 13.75 1.64
CA ALA A 299 -13.91 13.78 2.05
C ALA A 299 -14.33 12.62 2.97
N SER A 300 -13.48 11.60 3.15
CA SER A 300 -13.79 10.41 3.94
C SER A 300 -12.84 10.36 5.13
N GLY A 301 -13.31 10.81 6.30
CA GLY A 301 -12.55 10.68 7.53
C GLY A 301 -12.32 9.21 7.84
N ASP A 302 -11.06 8.83 8.08
CA ASP A 302 -10.71 7.51 8.58
C ASP A 302 -11.13 7.49 10.06
N THR A 303 -12.40 7.15 10.32
CA THR A 303 -12.90 7.04 11.68
C THR A 303 -12.26 5.82 12.34
N HIS A 304 -11.83 5.97 13.60
CA HIS A 304 -11.69 4.78 14.45
C HIS A 304 -13.01 4.01 14.34
N PRO A 305 -12.99 2.71 14.06
CA PRO A 305 -14.22 1.95 14.06
C PRO A 305 -14.81 2.11 15.46
N ARG A 306 -16.09 2.48 15.55
CA ARG A 306 -16.79 2.63 16.84
C ARG A 306 -16.69 1.29 17.55
N ALA A 307 -15.77 1.16 18.50
CA ALA A 307 -15.71 -0.02 19.34
C ALA A 307 -16.98 -0.03 20.21
N ALA A 308 -17.74 -1.12 20.16
CA ALA A 308 -18.72 -1.38 21.22
C ALA A 308 -17.98 -1.34 22.57
N PRO A 309 -18.64 -0.90 23.66
CA PRO A 309 -18.04 -0.97 24.99
C PRO A 309 -17.58 -2.40 25.25
N ARG A 310 -16.26 -2.60 25.37
CA ARG A 310 -15.69 -3.93 25.60
C ARG A 310 -16.04 -4.38 27.02
N ALA A 311 -17.12 -5.15 27.12
CA ALA A 311 -17.60 -5.68 28.38
C ALA A 311 -16.47 -6.46 29.09
N GLY A 312 -16.20 -6.10 30.35
CA GLY A 312 -15.22 -6.79 31.20
C GLY A 312 -13.80 -6.20 31.22
N LEU A 313 -13.52 -5.09 30.54
CA LEU A 313 -12.26 -4.34 30.69
C LEU A 313 -12.43 -3.12 31.61
N ALA A 314 -11.44 -2.87 32.47
CA ALA A 314 -11.33 -1.59 33.16
C ALA A 314 -11.12 -0.45 32.14
N ALA A 315 -11.60 0.76 32.44
CA ALA A 315 -11.60 1.89 31.49
C ALA A 315 -10.22 2.22 30.88
N ALA A 316 -9.15 2.12 31.68
CA ALA A 316 -7.79 2.33 31.20
C ALA A 316 -7.33 1.25 30.21
N ALA A 317 -7.63 -0.03 30.48
CA ALA A 317 -7.32 -1.15 29.60
C ALA A 317 -8.17 -1.12 28.31
N ALA A 318 -9.43 -0.69 28.41
CA ALA A 318 -10.30 -0.47 27.26
C ALA A 318 -9.79 0.67 26.36
N THR A 319 -9.19 1.71 26.93
CA THR A 319 -8.57 2.81 26.18
C THR A 319 -7.28 2.38 25.49
N ALA A 320 -6.40 1.67 26.20
CA ALA A 320 -5.12 1.20 25.66
C ALA A 320 -5.26 0.19 24.51
N ALA A 321 -6.35 -0.58 24.48
CA ALA A 321 -6.58 -1.59 23.45
C ALA A 321 -7.45 -1.10 22.27
N GLN A 322 -7.79 0.19 22.18
CA GLN A 322 -8.68 0.69 21.12
C GLN A 322 -8.17 0.34 19.72
N PRO A 323 -9.05 -0.07 18.79
CA PRO A 323 -8.63 -0.37 17.43
C PRO A 323 -7.91 0.81 16.77
N TRP A 324 -6.78 0.51 16.14
CA TRP A 324 -6.00 1.50 15.41
C TRP A 324 -6.75 2.06 14.22
N SER A 325 -6.36 3.28 13.82
CA SER A 325 -6.67 3.76 12.48
C SER A 325 -6.00 2.86 11.44
N THR A 326 -6.48 2.92 10.19
CA THR A 326 -5.85 2.20 9.08
C THR A 326 -4.38 2.61 8.93
N GLU A 327 -4.08 3.89 9.13
CA GLU A 327 -2.73 4.44 9.05
C GLU A 327 -1.80 3.86 10.11
N ALA A 328 -2.21 3.85 11.39
CA ALA A 328 -1.42 3.27 12.46
C ALA A 328 -1.19 1.77 12.24
N ALA A 329 -2.17 1.03 11.70
CA ALA A 329 -1.95 -0.36 11.30
C ALA A 329 -0.86 -0.52 10.23
N TYR A 330 -0.81 0.38 9.25
CA TYR A 330 0.23 0.40 8.22
C TYR A 330 1.61 0.86 8.74
N GLU A 331 1.67 1.67 9.80
CA GLU A 331 2.93 2.02 10.46
C GLU A 331 3.59 0.83 11.17
N HIS A 332 2.81 -0.25 11.36
CA HIS A 332 3.24 -1.52 11.94
C HIS A 332 3.22 -2.67 10.92
N ALA A 333 3.01 -2.41 9.62
CA ALA A 333 2.86 -3.48 8.63
C ALA A 333 3.75 -3.30 7.39
N LEU A 334 4.46 -4.37 7.03
CA LEU A 334 5.14 -4.51 5.74
C LEU A 334 4.26 -5.33 4.80
N VAL A 335 3.96 -4.79 3.63
CA VAL A 335 3.16 -5.48 2.62
C VAL A 335 4.08 -5.98 1.51
N ALA A 336 4.09 -7.28 1.24
CA ALA A 336 4.80 -7.88 0.11
C ALA A 336 3.87 -8.15 -1.07
N GLY A 337 4.36 -7.85 -2.28
CA GLY A 337 3.69 -8.14 -3.54
C GLY A 337 3.89 -9.58 -4.01
N ASN A 338 3.30 -9.90 -5.17
CA ASN A 338 3.35 -11.24 -5.79
C ASN A 338 4.72 -11.62 -6.38
N ASN A 339 5.77 -10.83 -6.13
CA ASN A 339 7.15 -11.13 -6.50
C ASN A 339 8.06 -11.19 -5.26
N GLY A 340 7.49 -11.14 -4.05
CA GLY A 340 8.24 -11.06 -2.79
C GLY A 340 8.85 -9.69 -2.51
N ALA A 341 8.72 -8.70 -3.41
CA ALA A 341 9.18 -7.34 -3.17
C ALA A 341 8.20 -6.57 -2.26
N VAL A 342 8.72 -5.54 -1.58
CA VAL A 342 7.89 -4.66 -0.74
C VAL A 342 6.99 -3.81 -1.62
N ARG A 343 5.69 -3.86 -1.36
CA ARG A 343 4.71 -2.98 -1.99
C ARG A 343 4.75 -1.61 -1.32
N ILE A 344 5.19 -0.61 -2.06
CA ILE A 344 5.20 0.78 -1.60
C ILE A 344 3.77 1.32 -1.61
N GLY A 345 3.20 1.46 -0.40
CA GLY A 345 1.85 1.99 -0.22
C GLY A 345 1.79 3.48 0.13
N ARG A 346 2.92 4.18 0.09
CA ARG A 346 3.07 5.57 0.54
C ARG A 346 3.67 6.43 -0.57
N PRO A 347 3.10 7.62 -0.88
CA PRO A 347 3.64 8.47 -1.94
C PRO A 347 4.95 9.17 -1.56
N ASP A 348 5.21 9.35 -0.27
CA ASP A 348 6.40 10.02 0.27
C ASP A 348 7.63 9.10 0.39
N ILE A 349 7.54 7.88 -0.14
CA ILE A 349 8.61 6.90 -0.12
C ILE A 349 8.75 6.29 -1.50
N GLY A 350 9.91 6.45 -2.13
CA GLY A 350 10.15 5.96 -3.50
C GLY A 350 10.83 4.60 -3.59
N ARG A 351 11.35 4.06 -2.49
CA ARG A 351 12.14 2.80 -2.48
C ARG A 351 11.66 1.82 -1.41
N ALA A 352 11.67 0.54 -1.74
CA ALA A 352 11.31 -0.56 -0.84
C ALA A 352 12.12 -0.53 0.47
N GLY A 353 13.44 -0.34 0.37
CA GLY A 353 14.33 -0.26 1.53
C GLY A 353 13.99 0.90 2.47
N ASP A 354 13.56 2.05 1.93
CA ASP A 354 13.16 3.20 2.74
C ASP A 354 11.86 2.94 3.51
N LEU A 355 10.92 2.21 2.92
CA LEU A 355 9.69 1.82 3.62
C LEU A 355 10.00 0.85 4.76
N VAL A 356 10.86 -0.14 4.52
CA VAL A 356 11.28 -1.10 5.56
C VAL A 356 12.04 -0.39 6.66
N GLU A 357 12.94 0.53 6.33
CA GLU A 357 13.67 1.31 7.31
C GLU A 357 12.72 2.16 8.16
N ARG A 358 11.73 2.82 7.55
CA ARG A 358 10.72 3.57 8.30
C ARG A 358 9.93 2.69 9.28
N VAL A 359 9.37 1.58 8.77
CA VAL A 359 8.42 0.73 9.51
C VAL A 359 9.14 -0.18 10.52
N ALA A 360 10.20 -0.84 10.09
CA ALA A 360 10.86 -1.90 10.86
C ALA A 360 12.11 -1.43 11.61
N LEU A 361 12.67 -0.25 11.33
CA LEU A 361 13.81 0.30 12.08
C LEU A 361 13.42 1.56 12.86
N GLU A 362 13.01 2.63 12.18
CA GLU A 362 12.81 3.94 12.81
C GLU A 362 11.60 3.97 13.77
N ASN A 363 10.46 3.41 13.37
CA ASN A 363 9.29 3.34 14.25
C ASN A 363 9.55 2.47 15.49
N VAL A 364 10.25 1.34 15.30
CA VAL A 364 10.62 0.44 16.39
C VAL A 364 11.64 1.10 17.32
N ASP A 365 12.70 1.72 16.78
CA ASP A 365 13.74 2.41 17.56
C ASP A 365 13.14 3.56 18.37
N ARG A 366 12.22 4.34 17.78
CA ARG A 366 11.49 5.39 18.49
C ARG A 366 10.72 4.82 19.69
N TRP A 367 10.03 3.69 19.52
CA TRP A 367 9.31 3.03 20.60
C TRP A 367 10.26 2.48 21.67
N LEU A 368 11.36 1.83 21.28
CA LEU A 368 12.38 1.26 22.18
C LEU A 368 13.07 2.32 23.06
N ARG A 369 13.19 3.56 22.59
CA ARG A 369 13.71 4.70 23.37
C ARG A 369 12.69 5.28 24.35
N GLY A 370 11.40 5.00 24.16
CA GLY A 370 10.32 5.44 25.03
C GLY A 370 10.12 4.52 26.23
N ALA A 371 9.34 4.98 27.23
CA ALA A 371 9.02 4.20 28.42
C ALA A 371 8.22 2.91 28.10
N GLU A 372 7.42 2.93 27.03
CA GLU A 372 6.65 1.78 26.56
C GLU A 372 7.53 0.65 26.00
N GLY A 373 8.73 0.99 25.53
CA GLY A 373 9.71 0.06 24.96
C GLY A 373 10.57 -0.70 25.98
N ALA A 374 10.29 -0.54 27.28
CA ALA A 374 11.13 -1.07 28.36
C ALA A 374 11.35 -2.60 28.29
N SER A 375 10.39 -3.36 27.76
CA SER A 375 10.50 -4.81 27.61
C SER A 375 11.53 -5.24 26.56
N LYS A 376 11.82 -4.38 25.58
CA LYS A 376 12.63 -4.67 24.38
C LYS A 376 12.19 -5.94 23.66
N LYS A 377 10.88 -6.17 23.54
CA LYS A 377 10.29 -7.34 22.86
C LYS A 377 9.58 -6.92 21.58
N ILE A 378 10.03 -7.48 20.46
CA ILE A 378 9.38 -7.30 19.16
C ILE A 378 8.83 -8.64 18.68
N VAL A 379 7.63 -8.60 18.08
CA VAL A 379 7.05 -9.77 17.41
C VAL A 379 6.92 -9.50 15.92
N VAL A 380 7.45 -10.39 15.09
CA VAL A 380 7.12 -10.41 13.67
C VAL A 380 5.96 -11.37 13.46
N TYR A 381 4.79 -10.83 13.11
CA TYR A 381 3.57 -11.58 12.93
C TYR A 381 3.27 -11.76 11.44
N ALA A 382 3.37 -12.98 10.92
CA ALA A 382 3.07 -13.31 9.53
C ALA A 382 1.69 -13.96 9.44
N HIS A 383 0.75 -13.29 8.78
CA HIS A 383 -0.61 -13.83 8.61
C HIS A 383 -0.63 -14.96 7.56
N GLY A 384 -1.76 -15.69 7.51
CA GLY A 384 -1.98 -16.85 6.65
C GLY A 384 -1.96 -16.66 5.13
N GLY A 385 -1.53 -15.50 4.62
CA GLY A 385 -1.31 -15.22 3.18
C GLY A 385 -2.54 -15.15 2.27
N LEU A 386 -3.68 -15.68 2.69
CA LEU A 386 -4.80 -15.96 1.79
C LEU A 386 -5.87 -14.87 1.69
N ASN A 387 -5.81 -13.86 2.56
CA ASN A 387 -6.78 -12.77 2.60
C ASN A 387 -6.34 -11.60 1.72
N ALA A 388 -7.29 -10.76 1.31
CA ALA A 388 -6.98 -9.46 0.71
C ALA A 388 -6.23 -8.57 1.72
N GLU A 389 -5.41 -7.64 1.22
CA GLU A 389 -4.65 -6.72 2.07
C GLU A 389 -5.57 -5.93 3.01
N ALA A 390 -6.74 -5.49 2.53
CA ALA A 390 -7.71 -4.77 3.33
C ALA A 390 -8.19 -5.58 4.55
N ASP A 391 -8.36 -6.90 4.40
CA ASP A 391 -8.73 -7.80 5.51
C ASP A 391 -7.59 -8.02 6.49
N ALA A 392 -6.36 -8.14 5.98
CA ALA A 392 -5.18 -8.24 6.84
C ALA A 392 -5.03 -6.97 7.69
N ILE A 393 -5.19 -5.79 7.09
CA ILE A 393 -5.11 -4.51 7.79
C ILE A 393 -6.26 -4.31 8.77
N ARG A 394 -7.49 -4.71 8.42
CA ARG A 394 -8.62 -4.75 9.37
C ARG A 394 -8.24 -5.53 10.63
N ARG A 395 -7.66 -6.73 10.47
CA ARG A 395 -7.21 -7.54 11.62
C ARG A 395 -6.12 -6.87 12.43
N ILE A 396 -5.12 -6.31 11.77
CA ILE A 396 -4.01 -5.61 12.42
C ILE A 396 -4.51 -4.48 13.31
N ARG A 397 -5.52 -3.73 12.85
CA ARG A 397 -6.12 -2.63 13.62
C ARG A 397 -6.66 -3.08 14.98
N VAL A 398 -7.22 -4.29 15.07
CA VAL A 398 -7.81 -4.81 16.30
C VAL A 398 -6.79 -5.57 17.15
N MET A 399 -5.91 -6.35 16.52
CA MET A 399 -4.93 -7.19 17.20
C MET A 399 -3.72 -6.41 17.73
N GLY A 400 -3.18 -5.48 16.95
CA GLY A 400 -1.98 -4.72 17.27
C GLY A 400 -2.00 -3.97 18.62
N PRO A 401 -3.11 -3.28 18.99
CA PRO A 401 -3.21 -2.59 20.28
C PRO A 401 -2.96 -3.49 21.48
N TYR A 402 -3.37 -4.77 21.45
CA TYR A 402 -3.15 -5.69 22.58
C TYR A 402 -1.69 -6.05 22.80
N PHE A 403 -0.90 -6.17 21.73
CA PHE A 403 0.55 -6.34 21.86
C PHE A 403 1.17 -5.09 22.49
N MET A 404 0.90 -3.92 21.92
CA MET A 404 1.46 -2.65 22.40
C MET A 404 1.10 -2.37 23.85
N ALA A 405 -0.16 -2.56 24.22
CA ALA A 405 -0.65 -2.32 25.58
C ALA A 405 -0.05 -3.27 26.64
N ASN A 406 0.55 -4.39 26.22
CA ASN A 406 1.28 -5.31 27.09
C ASN A 406 2.80 -5.19 26.93
N GLY A 407 3.29 -4.11 26.29
CA GLY A 407 4.72 -3.86 26.12
C GLY A 407 5.38 -4.80 25.11
N VAL A 408 4.70 -5.21 24.05
CA VAL A 408 5.29 -5.95 22.93
C VAL A 408 5.05 -5.15 21.67
N TYR A 409 6.10 -4.87 20.90
CA TYR A 409 5.93 -4.14 19.65
C TYR A 409 5.62 -5.12 18.51
N PRO A 410 4.44 -5.03 17.86
CA PRO A 410 4.10 -5.90 16.76
C PRO A 410 4.55 -5.31 15.42
N LEU A 411 5.25 -6.10 14.63
CA LEU A 411 5.54 -5.86 13.23
C LEU A 411 4.83 -6.92 12.40
N PHE A 412 3.81 -6.52 11.65
CA PHE A 412 3.03 -7.41 10.82
C PHE A 412 3.67 -7.55 9.45
N TYR A 413 3.87 -8.80 9.01
CA TYR A 413 4.21 -9.11 7.63
C TYR A 413 2.93 -9.51 6.91
N THR A 414 2.49 -8.65 6.00
CA THR A 414 1.36 -8.92 5.12
C THR A 414 1.79 -9.21 3.70
N TRP A 415 1.06 -10.08 3.02
CA TRP A 415 1.43 -10.51 1.68
C TRP A 415 0.20 -10.97 0.92
N ARG A 416 0.17 -10.61 -0.37
CA ARG A 416 -0.97 -10.84 -1.23
C ARG A 416 -0.92 -12.25 -1.80
N THR A 417 -2.06 -12.93 -1.78
CA THR A 417 -2.23 -14.08 -2.68
C THR A 417 -3.59 -14.13 -3.37
N GLY A 418 -4.68 -13.56 -2.82
CA GLY A 418 -6.01 -13.62 -3.45
C GLY A 418 -6.46 -15.05 -3.83
N ILE A 419 -5.77 -16.06 -3.28
CA ILE A 419 -5.95 -17.46 -3.63
C ILE A 419 -7.33 -17.89 -3.18
N LEU A 420 -7.83 -17.42 -2.04
CA LEU A 420 -9.18 -17.79 -1.58
C LEU A 420 -10.27 -17.38 -2.57
N ASP A 421 -10.19 -16.19 -3.17
CA ASP A 421 -11.18 -15.77 -4.16
C ASP A 421 -11.09 -16.62 -5.44
N THR A 422 -9.86 -16.93 -5.87
CA THR A 422 -9.60 -17.79 -7.04
C THR A 422 -10.07 -19.22 -6.81
N VAL A 423 -9.86 -19.73 -5.58
CA VAL A 423 -10.29 -21.05 -5.14
C VAL A 423 -11.81 -21.09 -5.01
N ALA A 424 -12.43 -20.11 -4.36
CA ALA A 424 -13.88 -20.06 -4.19
C ALA A 424 -14.58 -20.06 -5.56
N GLY A 425 -14.12 -19.23 -6.50
CA GLY A 425 -14.64 -19.25 -7.87
C GLY A 425 -14.47 -20.61 -8.56
N ALA A 426 -13.28 -21.20 -8.51
CA ALA A 426 -13.04 -22.53 -9.11
C ALA A 426 -13.88 -23.64 -8.46
N LEU A 427 -14.12 -23.57 -7.15
CA LEU A 427 -14.94 -24.52 -6.42
C LEU A 427 -16.44 -24.33 -6.74
N ASP A 428 -16.91 -23.09 -6.86
CA ASP A 428 -18.30 -22.77 -7.23
C ASP A 428 -18.62 -23.19 -8.68
N ASP A 429 -17.69 -22.97 -9.61
CA ASP A 429 -17.81 -23.46 -11.00
C ASP A 429 -17.91 -24.99 -11.05
N ALA A 430 -17.06 -25.68 -10.27
CA ALA A 430 -17.08 -27.13 -10.18
C ALA A 430 -18.41 -27.64 -9.56
N LEU A 431 -18.95 -26.96 -8.55
CA LEU A 431 -20.28 -27.25 -8.03
C LEU A 431 -21.39 -27.06 -9.08
N GLY A 432 -21.34 -25.98 -9.86
CA GLY A 432 -22.32 -25.71 -10.92
C GLY A 432 -22.36 -26.85 -11.95
N ALA A 433 -21.19 -27.37 -12.32
CA ALA A 433 -21.07 -28.53 -13.22
C ALA A 433 -21.67 -29.82 -12.62
N VAL A 434 -21.57 -30.03 -11.30
CA VAL A 434 -22.17 -31.17 -10.60
C VAL A 434 -23.68 -31.04 -10.48
N ALA A 435 -24.17 -29.84 -10.16
CA ALA A 435 -25.60 -29.57 -10.04
C ALA A 435 -26.33 -29.81 -11.37
N GLY A 436 -25.68 -29.53 -12.50
CA GLY A 436 -26.18 -29.87 -13.84
C GLY A 436 -26.21 -31.36 -14.16
N GLN A 437 -25.49 -32.21 -13.41
CA GLN A 437 -25.39 -33.66 -13.63
C GLN A 437 -26.07 -34.52 -12.54
N SER A 438 -26.44 -33.94 -11.39
CA SER A 438 -26.89 -34.70 -10.21
C SER A 438 -28.41 -34.67 -10.01
N LEU A 439 -29.12 -35.51 -10.77
CA LEU A 439 -30.53 -35.87 -10.54
C LEU A 439 -30.72 -37.13 -9.65
N PHE A 440 -29.67 -37.70 -9.03
CA PHE A 440 -29.79 -38.95 -8.24
C PHE A 440 -28.87 -39.03 -6.99
N GLY A 441 -29.48 -38.97 -5.80
CA GLY A 441 -29.24 -39.88 -4.65
C GLY A 441 -27.94 -39.85 -3.80
N GLY A 442 -28.04 -39.34 -2.57
CA GLY A 442 -27.69 -40.06 -1.32
C GLY A 442 -26.22 -40.27 -0.87
N LEU A 443 -25.23 -40.32 -1.75
CA LEU A 443 -23.79 -40.49 -1.41
C LEU A 443 -22.96 -39.23 -1.74
N ALA A 444 -23.57 -38.06 -1.62
CA ALA A 444 -23.13 -36.85 -2.30
C ALA A 444 -21.89 -36.15 -1.70
N ALA A 445 -21.69 -36.16 -0.38
CA ALA A 445 -20.72 -35.26 0.25
C ALA A 445 -19.25 -35.61 -0.02
N GLU A 446 -18.83 -36.87 0.19
CA GLU A 446 -17.43 -37.27 -0.03
C GLU A 446 -17.08 -37.35 -1.53
N ALA A 447 -18.04 -37.72 -2.39
CA ALA A 447 -17.88 -37.69 -3.84
C ALA A 447 -17.74 -36.24 -4.35
N ARG A 448 -18.55 -35.32 -3.81
CA ARG A 448 -18.43 -33.88 -4.06
C ARG A 448 -17.07 -33.36 -3.62
N ASP A 449 -16.64 -33.67 -2.40
CA ASP A 449 -15.33 -33.24 -1.89
C ASP A 449 -14.19 -33.75 -2.77
N LYS A 450 -14.22 -35.01 -3.24
CA LYS A 450 -13.19 -35.54 -4.17
C LYS A 450 -13.15 -34.81 -5.51
N LEU A 451 -14.30 -34.42 -6.03
CA LEU A 451 -14.37 -33.65 -7.27
C LEU A 451 -13.89 -32.20 -7.06
N LEU A 452 -14.29 -31.59 -5.94
CA LEU A 452 -13.79 -30.27 -5.52
C LEU A 452 -12.27 -30.30 -5.30
N GLU A 453 -11.72 -31.35 -4.68
CA GLU A 453 -10.28 -31.57 -4.53
C GLU A 453 -9.58 -31.71 -5.90
N ALA A 454 -10.22 -32.36 -6.88
CA ALA A 454 -9.69 -32.47 -8.23
C ALA A 454 -9.72 -31.13 -8.98
N ALA A 455 -10.79 -30.34 -8.85
CA ALA A 455 -10.90 -28.99 -9.42
C ALA A 455 -9.92 -28.02 -8.75
N ALA A 456 -9.79 -28.08 -7.43
CA ALA A 456 -8.79 -27.35 -6.64
C ALA A 456 -7.36 -27.64 -7.10
N HIS A 457 -7.09 -28.83 -7.65
CA HIS A 457 -5.79 -29.14 -8.23
C HIS A 457 -5.43 -28.26 -9.43
N ASN A 458 -6.42 -27.68 -10.12
CA ASN A 458 -6.20 -26.69 -11.17
C ASN A 458 -5.77 -25.32 -10.61
N VAL A 459 -5.88 -25.09 -9.29
CA VAL A 459 -5.45 -23.86 -8.59
C VAL A 459 -4.09 -24.03 -7.88
N LYS A 460 -3.47 -25.22 -8.02
CA LYS A 460 -2.10 -25.55 -7.57
C LYS A 460 -1.05 -24.49 -7.95
N TRP A 461 -1.15 -23.90 -9.14
CA TRP A 461 -0.20 -22.90 -9.61
C TRP A 461 -0.17 -21.68 -8.68
N ALA A 462 -1.33 -21.24 -8.18
CA ALA A 462 -1.43 -20.08 -7.30
C ALA A 462 -0.85 -20.39 -5.92
N TRP A 463 -1.06 -21.61 -5.39
CA TRP A 463 -0.41 -22.07 -4.17
C TRP A 463 1.12 -22.15 -4.30
N ASN A 464 1.61 -22.62 -5.44
CA ASN A 464 3.05 -22.65 -5.72
C ASN A 464 3.62 -21.24 -5.90
N GLU A 465 2.88 -20.32 -6.53
CA GLU A 465 3.24 -18.90 -6.62
C GLU A 465 3.38 -18.30 -5.24
N MET A 466 2.44 -18.54 -4.32
CA MET A 466 2.57 -18.10 -2.93
C MET A 466 3.86 -18.62 -2.28
N LYS A 467 4.15 -19.92 -2.37
CA LYS A 467 5.40 -20.47 -1.81
C LYS A 467 6.63 -19.82 -2.45
N ALA A 468 6.60 -19.60 -3.77
CA ALA A 468 7.66 -18.92 -4.50
C ALA A 468 7.80 -17.44 -4.07
N ASN A 469 6.72 -16.75 -3.73
CA ASN A 469 6.73 -15.36 -3.28
C ASN A 469 7.36 -15.23 -1.88
N ALA A 470 7.09 -16.18 -0.98
CA ALA A 470 7.76 -16.23 0.32
C ALA A 470 9.27 -16.47 0.17
N ALA A 471 9.66 -17.38 -0.73
CA ALA A 471 11.07 -17.63 -1.04
C ALA A 471 11.74 -16.43 -1.73
N GLY A 472 11.06 -15.82 -2.70
CA GLY A 472 11.49 -14.63 -3.43
C GLY A 472 11.68 -13.42 -2.52
N ALA A 473 10.84 -13.28 -1.48
CA ALA A 473 10.99 -12.24 -0.48
C ALA A 473 12.30 -12.35 0.31
N ALA A 474 12.91 -13.53 0.38
CA ALA A 474 14.18 -13.75 1.07
C ALA A 474 15.41 -13.53 0.17
N LEU A 475 15.23 -13.35 -1.15
CA LEU A 475 16.31 -12.97 -2.06
C LEU A 475 16.74 -11.52 -1.83
N ASP A 476 17.93 -11.15 -2.33
CA ASP A 476 18.45 -9.78 -2.26
C ASP A 476 17.43 -8.75 -2.78
N GLY A 477 17.18 -7.71 -1.98
CA GLY A 477 16.17 -6.69 -2.27
C GLY A 477 14.71 -7.11 -1.99
N GLY A 478 14.46 -8.37 -1.67
CA GLY A 478 13.15 -8.89 -1.26
C GLY A 478 12.71 -8.39 0.12
N ALA A 479 11.41 -8.47 0.41
CA ALA A 479 10.83 -7.92 1.63
C ALA A 479 11.39 -8.52 2.92
N LEU A 480 11.62 -9.83 2.96
CA LEU A 480 12.21 -10.52 4.11
C LEU A 480 13.70 -10.23 4.26
N HIS A 481 14.43 -10.13 3.15
CA HIS A 481 15.84 -9.77 3.17
C HIS A 481 16.04 -8.36 3.76
N LEU A 482 15.29 -7.38 3.26
CA LEU A 482 15.31 -6.01 3.78
C LEU A 482 14.88 -5.95 5.25
N LEU A 483 13.86 -6.73 5.63
CA LEU A 483 13.40 -6.82 7.01
C LEU A 483 14.50 -7.39 7.93
N ALA A 484 15.14 -8.49 7.55
CA ALA A 484 16.22 -9.09 8.33
C ALA A 484 17.37 -8.09 8.53
N ALA A 485 17.76 -7.37 7.48
CA ALA A 485 18.79 -6.33 7.56
C ALA A 485 18.40 -5.19 8.53
N ALA A 486 17.14 -4.75 8.52
CA ALA A 486 16.64 -3.75 9.46
C ALA A 486 16.64 -4.28 10.91
N LEU A 487 16.25 -5.53 11.14
CA LEU A 487 16.25 -6.17 12.45
C LEU A 487 17.68 -6.36 13.02
N VAL A 488 18.67 -6.67 12.17
CA VAL A 488 20.09 -6.74 12.56
C VAL A 488 20.58 -5.37 13.04
N ARG A 489 20.25 -4.30 12.31
CA ARG A 489 20.60 -2.92 12.70
C ARG A 489 19.92 -2.52 14.02
N LEU A 490 18.65 -2.88 14.20
CA LEU A 490 17.93 -2.68 15.45
C LEU A 490 18.59 -3.40 16.63
N ARG A 491 18.92 -4.69 16.47
CA ARG A 491 19.58 -5.48 17.52
C ARG A 491 20.97 -4.92 17.86
N SER A 492 21.67 -4.38 16.87
CA SER A 492 22.97 -3.71 17.09
C SER A 492 22.81 -2.43 17.92
N ALA A 493 21.75 -1.64 17.65
CA ALA A 493 21.43 -0.44 18.43
C ALA A 493 20.86 -0.77 19.83
N HIS A 494 20.18 -1.92 19.96
CA HIS A 494 19.53 -2.38 21.19
C HIS A 494 19.94 -3.84 21.50
N PRO A 495 21.12 -4.08 22.10
CA PRO A 495 21.66 -5.43 22.33
C PRO A 495 20.81 -6.35 23.23
N GLY A 496 19.77 -5.83 23.88
CA GLY A 496 18.80 -6.60 24.67
C GLY A 496 17.50 -6.94 23.94
N LEU A 497 17.34 -6.54 22.66
CA LEU A 497 16.12 -6.73 21.88
C LEU A 497 15.81 -8.20 21.58
N GLU A 498 14.71 -8.73 22.11
CA GLU A 498 14.25 -10.08 21.82
C GLU A 498 13.32 -10.10 20.59
N LEU A 499 13.66 -10.93 19.61
CA LEU A 499 12.86 -11.17 18.41
C LEU A 499 12.01 -12.44 18.54
N HIS A 500 10.70 -12.29 18.43
CA HIS A 500 9.75 -13.39 18.46
C HIS A 500 9.04 -13.53 17.13
N LEU A 501 8.85 -14.76 16.64
CA LEU A 501 8.16 -15.03 15.37
C LEU A 501 6.81 -15.70 15.63
N VAL A 502 5.74 -15.16 15.07
CA VAL A 502 4.38 -15.73 15.15
C VAL A 502 3.81 -15.90 13.75
N GLY A 503 3.54 -17.13 13.33
CA GLY A 503 3.04 -17.43 11.99
C GLY A 503 1.71 -18.17 12.01
N HIS A 504 0.71 -17.67 11.30
CA HIS A 504 -0.53 -18.39 11.05
C HIS A 504 -0.51 -19.03 9.67
N SER A 505 -0.96 -20.28 9.52
CA SER A 505 -1.20 -20.92 8.23
C SER A 505 0.03 -20.82 7.28
N ALA A 506 -0.11 -20.17 6.12
CA ALA A 506 0.98 -19.95 5.17
C ALA A 506 2.08 -18.99 5.68
N GLY A 507 1.85 -18.24 6.75
CA GLY A 507 2.89 -17.49 7.46
C GLY A 507 4.05 -18.38 7.97
N SER A 508 3.83 -19.69 8.04
CA SER A 508 4.90 -20.69 8.23
C SER A 508 5.94 -20.70 7.11
N PHE A 509 5.62 -20.33 5.87
CA PHE A 509 6.64 -20.19 4.81
C PHE A 509 7.49 -18.92 5.02
N VAL A 510 6.83 -17.82 5.35
CA VAL A 510 7.47 -16.52 5.65
C VAL A 510 8.49 -16.67 6.77
N HIS A 511 8.10 -17.28 7.89
CA HIS A 511 9.00 -17.45 9.03
C HIS A 511 10.07 -18.49 8.80
N GLY A 512 9.84 -19.52 7.99
CA GLY A 512 10.89 -20.49 7.65
C GLY A 512 12.05 -19.81 6.92
N HIS A 513 11.73 -18.95 5.95
CA HIS A 513 12.74 -18.18 5.22
C HIS A 513 13.36 -17.05 6.04
N LEU A 514 12.56 -16.32 6.83
CA LEU A 514 13.09 -15.29 7.73
C LEU A 514 14.06 -15.88 8.76
N LEU A 515 13.77 -17.08 9.27
CA LEU A 515 14.60 -17.76 10.25
C LEU A 515 15.97 -18.15 9.68
N ASP A 516 16.03 -18.58 8.41
CA ASP A 516 17.31 -18.82 7.72
C ASP A 516 18.11 -17.53 7.55
N LEU A 517 17.46 -16.42 7.18
CA LEU A 517 18.10 -15.11 7.08
C LEU A 517 18.64 -14.65 8.44
N CYS A 518 17.85 -14.83 9.51
CA CYS A 518 18.28 -14.51 10.87
C CYS A 518 19.50 -15.34 11.27
N GLN A 519 19.51 -16.64 11.00
CA GLN A 519 20.66 -17.50 11.31
C GLN A 519 21.89 -17.09 10.52
N ALA A 520 21.75 -16.86 9.21
CA ALA A 520 22.84 -16.43 8.34
C ALA A 520 23.45 -15.08 8.79
N ALA A 521 22.61 -14.18 9.31
CA ALA A 521 23.03 -12.87 9.82
C ALA A 521 23.46 -12.87 11.30
N GLY A 522 23.40 -14.00 12.00
CA GLY A 522 23.68 -14.09 13.44
C GLY A 522 22.68 -13.32 14.32
N LEU A 523 21.47 -13.07 13.83
CA LEU A 523 20.39 -12.41 14.57
C LEU A 523 19.63 -13.45 15.42
N PRO A 524 19.75 -13.43 16.76
CA PRO A 524 19.08 -14.42 17.60
C PRO A 524 17.56 -14.29 17.54
N VAL A 525 16.86 -15.43 17.48
CA VAL A 525 15.41 -15.52 17.58
C VAL A 525 15.05 -16.12 18.94
N ALA A 526 14.31 -15.36 19.76
CA ALA A 526 13.97 -15.72 21.13
C ALA A 526 12.88 -16.81 21.21
N SER A 527 11.93 -16.83 20.28
CA SER A 527 10.91 -17.88 20.20
C SER A 527 10.19 -17.95 18.87
N VAL A 528 9.59 -19.10 18.57
CA VAL A 528 8.71 -19.30 17.42
C VAL A 528 7.37 -19.89 17.88
N THR A 529 6.26 -19.28 17.46
CA THR A 529 4.90 -19.83 17.63
C THR A 529 4.24 -19.99 16.27
N LEU A 530 3.75 -21.18 15.95
CA LEU A 530 3.02 -21.43 14.71
C LEU A 530 1.58 -21.86 14.98
N TYR A 531 0.63 -21.20 14.34
CA TYR A 531 -0.78 -21.55 14.36
C TYR A 531 -1.15 -22.27 13.05
N ALA A 532 -1.62 -23.50 13.14
CA ALA A 532 -2.03 -24.34 12.02
C ALA A 532 -1.08 -24.24 10.80
N PRO A 533 0.23 -24.47 10.95
CA PRO A 533 1.21 -24.23 9.89
C PRO A 533 0.89 -25.03 8.62
N ALA A 534 0.68 -24.32 7.51
CA ALA A 534 0.30 -24.92 6.23
C ALA A 534 1.47 -25.53 5.44
N CYS A 535 2.70 -25.45 5.98
CA CYS A 535 3.89 -25.98 5.34
C CYS A 535 3.96 -27.52 5.39
N SER A 536 4.59 -28.13 4.38
CA SER A 536 4.85 -29.56 4.36
C SER A 536 5.84 -29.99 5.45
N LEU A 537 5.84 -31.28 5.79
CA LEU A 537 6.82 -31.82 6.74
C LEU A 537 8.28 -31.64 6.28
N ASP A 538 8.56 -31.64 4.97
CA ASP A 538 9.91 -31.38 4.46
C ASP A 538 10.34 -29.93 4.71
N PHE A 539 9.44 -28.98 4.50
CA PHE A 539 9.69 -27.59 4.80
C PHE A 539 9.90 -27.40 6.31
N ALA A 540 9.03 -28.01 7.14
CA ALA A 540 9.15 -27.92 8.59
C ALA A 540 10.44 -28.53 9.12
N ALA A 541 10.87 -29.66 8.56
CA ALA A 541 12.14 -30.30 8.90
C ALA A 541 13.34 -29.38 8.60
N ARG A 542 13.36 -28.81 7.39
CA ARG A 542 14.44 -27.93 6.93
C ARG A 542 14.55 -26.64 7.75
N HIS A 543 13.43 -25.98 8.01
CA HIS A 543 13.45 -24.62 8.55
C HIS A 543 13.22 -24.56 10.06
N TYR A 544 12.49 -25.50 10.66
CA TYR A 544 12.15 -25.45 12.09
C TYR A 544 12.84 -26.54 12.91
N GLN A 545 12.71 -27.80 12.52
CA GLN A 545 13.33 -28.89 13.28
C GLN A 545 14.85 -28.76 13.29
N ALA A 546 15.45 -28.40 12.15
CA ALA A 546 16.88 -28.13 12.06
C ALA A 546 17.35 -27.04 13.04
N ARG A 547 16.56 -25.98 13.22
CA ARG A 547 16.89 -24.82 14.09
C ARG A 547 16.69 -25.08 15.56
N VAL A 548 15.79 -25.99 15.90
CA VAL A 548 15.70 -26.50 17.27
C VAL A 548 16.84 -27.48 17.55
N ALA A 549 17.19 -28.33 16.58
CA ALA A 549 18.23 -29.34 16.73
C ALA A 549 19.65 -28.75 16.83
N ASP A 550 19.95 -27.68 16.09
CA ASP A 550 21.23 -26.97 16.14
C ASP A 550 21.34 -25.96 17.31
N GLY A 551 20.26 -25.80 18.09
CA GLY A 551 20.20 -24.91 19.25
C GLY A 551 20.00 -23.44 18.91
N PHE A 552 19.76 -23.08 17.65
CA PHE A 552 19.46 -21.70 17.25
C PHE A 552 18.13 -21.20 17.85
N ILE A 553 17.14 -22.09 17.98
CA ILE A 553 15.92 -21.87 18.77
C ILE A 553 15.90 -22.86 19.93
N ALA A 554 15.70 -22.37 21.14
CA ALA A 554 15.53 -23.24 22.30
C ALA A 554 14.24 -24.09 22.17
N ALA A 555 14.33 -25.40 22.44
CA ALA A 555 13.22 -26.32 22.25
C ALA A 555 11.98 -25.98 23.10
N ASP A 556 12.17 -25.40 24.29
CA ASP A 556 11.11 -24.92 25.19
C ASP A 556 10.51 -23.57 24.74
N ARG A 557 11.01 -23.00 23.63
CA ARG A 557 10.57 -21.74 22.99
C ARG A 557 10.01 -21.95 21.59
N PHE A 558 9.68 -23.20 21.24
CA PHE A 558 8.99 -23.55 20.00
C PHE A 558 7.60 -24.10 20.33
N TRP A 559 6.55 -23.43 19.84
CA TRP A 559 5.16 -23.79 20.18
C TRP A 559 4.27 -23.92 18.95
N LEU A 560 3.32 -24.85 19.05
CA LEU A 560 2.33 -25.15 18.01
C LEU A 560 0.93 -24.98 18.58
N HIS A 561 0.02 -24.44 17.77
CA HIS A 561 -1.42 -24.50 18.01
C HIS A 561 -2.10 -25.09 16.79
N LEU A 562 -2.77 -26.23 16.96
CA LEU A 562 -3.41 -26.97 15.87
C LEU A 562 -4.92 -27.03 16.06
N LEU A 563 -5.65 -27.28 14.97
CA LEU A 563 -7.08 -27.55 15.03
C LEU A 563 -7.28 -29.06 15.20
N SER A 564 -8.25 -29.45 16.02
CA SER A 564 -8.54 -30.87 16.20
C SER A 564 -9.00 -31.51 14.89
N ASP A 565 -8.67 -32.78 14.64
CA ASP A 565 -9.11 -33.49 13.42
C ASP A 565 -10.64 -33.48 13.26
N VAL A 566 -11.37 -33.56 14.38
CA VAL A 566 -12.83 -33.48 14.39
C VAL A 566 -13.30 -32.11 13.88
N SER A 567 -12.68 -31.03 14.37
CA SER A 567 -13.00 -29.66 13.92
C SER A 567 -12.52 -29.42 12.49
N GLU A 568 -11.35 -29.91 12.08
CA GLU A 568 -10.84 -29.82 10.70
C GLU A 568 -11.82 -30.46 9.69
N ARG A 569 -12.44 -31.59 10.06
CA ARG A 569 -13.41 -32.30 9.23
C ARG A 569 -14.83 -31.73 9.29
N ALA A 570 -15.10 -30.84 10.23
CA ALA A 570 -16.37 -30.13 10.38
C ALA A 570 -16.29 -28.66 9.90
N ASP A 571 -15.10 -28.17 9.60
CA ASP A 571 -14.84 -26.84 9.03
C ASP A 571 -15.21 -26.82 7.53
N THR A 572 -15.24 -25.63 6.92
CA THR A 572 -15.54 -25.48 5.50
C THR A 572 -14.70 -24.40 4.82
N VAL A 573 -14.45 -24.57 3.52
CA VAL A 573 -13.88 -23.54 2.64
C VAL A 573 -14.78 -23.39 1.43
N GLY A 574 -15.63 -22.37 1.44
CA GLY A 574 -16.71 -22.23 0.46
C GLY A 574 -17.56 -23.52 0.45
N PRO A 575 -17.69 -24.22 -0.68
CA PRO A 575 -18.47 -25.45 -0.75
C PRO A 575 -17.72 -26.73 -0.32
N TYR A 576 -16.42 -26.65 -0.06
CA TYR A 576 -15.62 -27.79 0.41
C TYR A 576 -15.94 -28.07 1.88
N GLY A 577 -16.29 -29.32 2.20
CA GLY A 577 -16.85 -29.72 3.50
C GLY A 577 -15.83 -29.99 4.61
N LYS A 578 -14.58 -29.53 4.45
CA LYS A 578 -13.49 -29.70 5.42
C LYS A 578 -12.64 -28.43 5.44
N SER A 579 -11.66 -28.38 6.32
CA SER A 579 -10.78 -27.24 6.48
C SER A 579 -9.89 -26.96 5.26
N LEU A 580 -9.30 -25.77 5.29
CA LEU A 580 -8.30 -25.37 4.31
C LEU A 580 -7.08 -26.29 4.28
N LEU A 581 -6.57 -26.78 5.42
CA LEU A 581 -5.38 -27.64 5.40
C LEU A 581 -5.67 -29.00 4.75
N TYR A 582 -6.89 -29.52 4.91
CA TYR A 582 -7.37 -30.67 4.16
C TYR A 582 -7.36 -30.40 2.65
N LEU A 583 -7.90 -29.25 2.23
CA LEU A 583 -7.92 -28.85 0.83
C LEU A 583 -6.51 -28.65 0.26
N VAL A 584 -5.60 -28.03 1.03
CA VAL A 584 -4.20 -27.83 0.63
C VAL A 584 -3.50 -29.18 0.46
N SER A 585 -3.61 -30.07 1.45
CA SER A 585 -2.97 -31.39 1.45
C SER A 585 -3.41 -32.23 0.24
N ARG A 586 -4.71 -32.18 -0.09
CA ARG A 586 -5.32 -33.04 -1.12
C ARG A 586 -5.35 -32.42 -2.52
N GLY A 587 -5.50 -31.10 -2.61
CA GLY A 587 -5.72 -30.37 -3.85
C GLY A 587 -4.57 -29.45 -4.26
N PHE A 588 -4.02 -28.63 -3.36
CA PHE A 588 -3.08 -27.57 -3.76
C PHE A 588 -1.62 -27.99 -3.84
N GLU A 589 -1.21 -28.97 -3.04
CA GLU A 589 0.19 -29.41 -3.05
C GLU A 589 0.58 -30.11 -4.35
N ASN A 590 1.88 -30.07 -4.67
CA ASN A 590 2.42 -30.70 -5.88
C ASN A 590 2.12 -32.20 -5.92
N VAL A 591 2.16 -32.82 -4.74
CA VAL A 591 1.83 -34.21 -4.52
C VAL A 591 0.54 -34.25 -3.72
N ARG A 592 -0.51 -34.87 -4.27
CA ARG A 592 -1.76 -35.08 -3.50
C ARG A 592 -1.48 -35.89 -2.25
N LYS A 593 -2.19 -35.57 -1.17
CA LYS A 593 -2.00 -36.15 0.17
C LYS A 593 -0.59 -35.82 0.70
N THR A 594 -0.18 -34.57 0.57
CA THR A 594 1.06 -34.12 1.21
C THR A 594 0.80 -33.91 2.70
N PRO A 595 1.57 -34.53 3.62
CA PRO A 595 1.40 -34.28 5.04
C PRO A 595 1.85 -32.87 5.41
N LEU A 596 0.96 -32.12 6.06
CA LEU A 596 1.18 -30.74 6.48
C LEU A 596 1.39 -30.65 7.99
N ALA A 597 2.36 -29.87 8.44
CA ALA A 597 2.74 -29.74 9.85
C ALA A 597 1.60 -29.33 10.78
N GLY A 598 0.60 -28.61 10.25
CA GLY A 598 -0.55 -28.10 11.00
C GLY A 598 -1.69 -29.09 11.25
N LEU A 599 -1.69 -30.27 10.60
CA LEU A 599 -2.78 -31.25 10.75
C LEU A 599 -2.59 -32.09 12.02
N GLN A 600 -3.49 -31.96 13.00
CA GLN A 600 -3.43 -32.76 14.24
C GLN A 600 -3.47 -34.27 13.97
N ARG A 601 -4.08 -34.72 12.87
CA ARG A 601 -4.14 -36.15 12.49
C ARG A 601 -2.76 -36.81 12.38
N LEU A 602 -1.73 -36.06 12.00
CA LEU A 602 -0.35 -36.57 11.96
C LEU A 602 0.16 -36.98 13.36
N LEU A 603 -0.37 -36.33 14.41
CA LEU A 603 0.01 -36.52 15.80
C LEU A 603 -0.81 -37.60 16.52
N TYR A 604 -1.84 -38.16 15.89
CA TYR A 604 -2.71 -39.15 16.51
C TYR A 604 -1.94 -40.43 16.88
N ARG A 605 -1.73 -40.66 18.18
CA ARG A 605 -0.90 -41.76 18.70
C ARG A 605 -1.49 -43.15 18.42
N GLY A 606 -2.81 -43.27 18.28
CA GLY A 606 -3.48 -44.54 18.01
C GLY A 606 -3.31 -45.08 16.57
N ALA A 607 -2.81 -44.25 15.65
CA ALA A 607 -2.47 -44.70 14.30
C ALA A 607 -1.13 -45.43 14.32
N ASN A 608 -1.20 -46.77 14.36
CA ASN A 608 -0.04 -47.68 14.31
C ASN A 608 0.32 -48.12 12.88
N GLN A 609 -0.47 -47.71 11.88
CA GLN A 609 -0.28 -47.99 10.46
C GLN A 609 -0.43 -46.70 9.64
N HIS A 610 -0.02 -46.74 8.38
CA HIS A 610 -0.18 -45.60 7.47
C HIS A 610 -1.67 -45.29 7.27
N ASP A 611 -1.97 -44.00 7.04
CA ASP A 611 -3.32 -43.50 6.79
C ASP A 611 -3.38 -42.96 5.37
N ASP A 612 -3.93 -43.75 4.46
CA ASP A 612 -4.02 -43.41 3.04
C ASP A 612 -4.98 -42.23 2.77
N ASP A 613 -5.67 -41.69 3.77
CA ASP A 613 -6.60 -40.58 3.59
C ASP A 613 -5.90 -39.22 3.43
N LEU A 614 -4.79 -39.00 4.15
CA LEU A 614 -4.09 -37.70 4.20
C LEU A 614 -2.61 -37.76 3.79
N TRP A 615 -1.98 -38.93 3.78
CA TRP A 615 -0.62 -39.10 3.28
C TRP A 615 -0.44 -40.43 2.56
N LYS A 616 0.64 -40.55 1.77
CA LYS A 616 0.96 -41.81 1.09
C LYS A 616 1.75 -42.73 2.03
N PRO A 617 1.77 -44.06 1.81
CA PRO A 617 2.56 -44.98 2.63
C PRO A 617 4.06 -44.63 2.66
N ALA A 618 4.57 -44.09 1.56
CA ALA A 618 5.96 -43.62 1.43
C ALA A 618 6.31 -42.46 2.40
N ASP A 619 5.32 -41.67 2.82
CA ASP A 619 5.52 -40.55 3.75
C ASP A 619 5.46 -40.98 5.23
N TRP A 620 5.09 -42.24 5.50
CA TRP A 620 4.92 -42.73 6.87
C TRP A 620 6.15 -42.56 7.77
N PRO A 621 7.40 -42.84 7.32
CA PRO A 621 8.58 -42.58 8.14
C PRO A 621 8.70 -41.12 8.57
N ARG A 622 8.39 -40.19 7.65
CA ARG A 622 8.43 -38.75 7.90
C ARG A 622 7.34 -38.31 8.89
N VAL A 623 6.12 -38.85 8.75
CA VAL A 623 5.03 -38.60 9.71
C VAL A 623 5.40 -39.10 11.11
N LYS A 624 5.98 -40.31 11.23
CA LYS A 624 6.46 -40.83 12.52
C LYS A 624 7.54 -39.93 13.14
N ALA A 625 8.49 -39.46 12.33
CA ALA A 625 9.55 -38.57 12.79
C ALA A 625 8.99 -37.23 13.29
N TRP A 626 8.05 -36.62 12.55
CA TRP A 626 7.35 -35.40 12.98
C TRP A 626 6.59 -35.61 14.29
N ARG A 627 5.80 -36.69 14.39
CA ARG A 627 5.04 -37.05 15.59
C ARG A 627 5.96 -37.20 16.81
N ALA A 628 7.06 -37.95 16.66
CA ALA A 628 8.02 -38.17 17.73
C ALA A 628 8.67 -36.85 18.16
N TRP A 629 9.04 -36.00 17.19
CA TRP A 629 9.64 -34.70 17.47
C TRP A 629 8.69 -33.76 18.22
N VAL A 630 7.43 -33.63 17.77
CA VAL A 630 6.43 -32.79 18.48
C VAL A 630 6.17 -33.32 19.89
N ALA A 631 6.13 -34.64 20.08
CA ALA A 631 5.96 -35.24 21.40
C ALA A 631 7.17 -35.05 22.33
N ALA A 632 8.35 -34.82 21.79
CA ALA A 632 9.59 -34.59 22.53
C ALA A 632 9.83 -33.11 22.89
N LEU A 633 9.03 -32.19 22.36
CA LEU A 633 9.11 -30.78 22.74
C LEU A 633 8.79 -30.61 24.24
N PRO A 634 9.59 -29.81 24.98
CA PRO A 634 9.36 -29.59 26.39
C PRO A 634 7.97 -29.01 26.69
N PRO A 635 7.32 -29.38 27.81
CA PRO A 635 6.10 -28.72 28.23
C PRO A 635 6.34 -27.22 28.48
N GLN A 636 5.29 -26.44 28.34
CA GLN A 636 5.27 -25.02 28.63
C GLN A 636 5.39 -24.77 30.14
N ALA A 637 5.66 -23.52 30.52
CA ALA A 637 5.84 -23.13 31.92
C ALA A 637 4.61 -23.36 32.82
N ASP A 638 3.41 -23.49 32.25
CA ASP A 638 2.17 -23.88 32.96
C ASP A 638 1.90 -25.39 32.95
N GLY A 639 2.84 -26.20 32.45
CA GLY A 639 2.70 -27.65 32.29
C GLY A 639 1.90 -28.08 31.05
N ALA A 640 1.37 -27.15 30.26
CA ALA A 640 0.69 -27.50 29.00
C ALA A 640 1.67 -28.06 27.97
N ALA A 641 1.19 -28.93 27.07
CA ALA A 641 2.03 -29.44 25.98
C ALA A 641 2.49 -28.29 25.05
N ALA A 642 3.69 -28.36 24.48
CA ALA A 642 4.16 -27.38 23.49
C ALA A 642 3.27 -27.28 22.25
N CYS A 643 2.58 -28.36 21.91
CA CYS A 643 1.55 -28.41 20.88
C CYS A 643 0.17 -28.43 21.53
N GLU A 644 -0.52 -27.30 21.48
CA GLU A 644 -1.91 -27.17 21.91
C GLU A 644 -2.85 -27.51 20.76
N VAL A 645 -4.03 -28.05 21.11
CA VAL A 645 -5.07 -28.40 20.15
C VAL A 645 -6.36 -27.71 20.54
N THR A 646 -6.89 -26.91 19.62
CA THR A 646 -8.20 -26.27 19.76
C THR A 646 -9.29 -27.18 19.19
N SER A 647 -10.37 -27.34 19.93
CA SER A 647 -11.56 -28.10 19.52
C SER A 647 -12.82 -27.27 19.70
N ASP A 648 -13.86 -27.63 18.96
CA ASP A 648 -15.24 -27.16 19.08
C ASP A 648 -15.46 -25.66 18.82
N ARG A 649 -15.02 -24.78 19.73
CA ARG A 649 -15.30 -23.35 19.67
C ARG A 649 -14.11 -22.50 20.08
N VAL A 650 -13.91 -21.40 19.37
CA VAL A 650 -12.95 -20.34 19.70
C VAL A 650 -13.68 -19.14 20.31
N ARG A 651 -13.03 -18.45 21.25
CA ARG A 651 -13.61 -17.28 21.90
C ARG A 651 -13.14 -16.00 21.21
N VAL A 652 -14.03 -15.33 20.50
CA VAL A 652 -13.70 -14.11 19.74
C VAL A 652 -13.84 -12.85 20.58
N SER A 653 -14.71 -12.88 21.59
CA SER A 653 -14.78 -11.83 22.60
C SER A 653 -15.22 -12.38 23.97
N ALA A 654 -15.28 -11.52 24.98
CA ALA A 654 -15.83 -11.87 26.29
C ALA A 654 -17.24 -12.49 26.20
N THR A 655 -18.06 -12.12 25.21
CA THR A 655 -19.45 -12.57 25.08
C THR A 655 -19.71 -13.43 23.84
N ARG A 656 -18.78 -13.46 22.88
CA ARG A 656 -18.94 -14.14 21.58
C ARG A 656 -17.97 -15.31 21.44
N SER A 657 -18.48 -16.45 21.01
CA SER A 657 -17.67 -17.59 20.58
C SER A 657 -18.14 -18.05 19.20
N GLU A 658 -17.21 -18.51 18.38
CA GLU A 658 -17.48 -19.04 17.04
C GLU A 658 -17.06 -20.50 16.95
N GLN A 659 -17.52 -21.20 15.91
CA GLN A 659 -17.03 -22.55 15.62
C GLN A 659 -15.53 -22.49 15.37
N ALA A 660 -14.77 -23.41 15.98
CA ALA A 660 -13.34 -23.49 15.72
C ALA A 660 -13.10 -23.87 14.25
N SER A 661 -12.34 -23.03 13.55
CA SER A 661 -12.00 -23.18 12.14
C SER A 661 -10.52 -22.89 11.92
N HIS A 662 -9.99 -23.28 10.76
CA HIS A 662 -8.59 -23.01 10.41
C HIS A 662 -8.25 -21.52 10.43
N GLY A 663 -9.20 -20.67 10.02
CA GLY A 663 -9.06 -19.21 10.06
C GLY A 663 -9.26 -18.59 11.45
N GLY A 664 -9.75 -19.36 12.43
CA GLY A 664 -10.23 -18.87 13.72
C GLY A 664 -9.14 -18.64 14.78
N PHE A 665 -7.91 -19.14 14.60
CA PHE A 665 -6.83 -19.00 15.61
C PHE A 665 -6.49 -17.55 15.91
N ASP A 666 -6.40 -16.73 14.87
CA ASP A 666 -6.06 -15.30 14.96
C ASP A 666 -7.22 -14.47 15.54
N ASN A 667 -8.40 -15.07 15.68
CA ASN A 667 -9.57 -14.48 16.30
C ASN A 667 -9.81 -15.03 17.72
N ASP A 668 -9.02 -15.99 18.21
CA ASP A 668 -9.20 -16.54 19.56
C ASP A 668 -8.43 -15.71 20.60
N ILE A 669 -9.17 -15.03 21.47
CA ILE A 669 -8.60 -14.19 22.53
C ILE A 669 -7.71 -14.98 23.50
N ARG A 670 -7.98 -16.29 23.68
CA ARG A 670 -7.17 -17.17 24.53
C ARG A 670 -5.84 -17.49 23.87
N VAL A 671 -5.85 -17.83 22.58
CA VAL A 671 -4.64 -18.15 21.82
C VAL A 671 -3.73 -16.91 21.77
N LEU A 672 -4.28 -15.74 21.45
CA LEU A 672 -3.50 -14.51 21.40
C LEU A 672 -2.95 -14.12 22.78
N GLY A 673 -3.77 -14.21 23.84
CA GLY A 673 -3.34 -13.91 25.20
C GLY A 673 -2.19 -14.82 25.67
N ARG A 674 -2.28 -16.13 25.38
CA ARG A 674 -1.19 -17.09 25.66
C ARG A 674 0.08 -16.74 24.90
N THR A 675 -0.03 -16.35 23.64
CA THR A 675 1.13 -15.94 22.83
C THR A 675 1.80 -14.68 23.36
N ILE A 676 1.04 -13.67 23.79
CA ILE A 676 1.63 -12.48 24.43
C ILE A 676 2.39 -12.87 25.70
N ASN A 677 1.81 -13.73 26.55
CA ASN A 677 2.51 -14.21 27.76
C ASN A 677 3.81 -14.93 27.45
N ARG A 678 3.84 -15.78 26.41
CA ARG A 678 5.06 -16.50 25.98
C ARG A 678 6.15 -15.54 25.51
N VAL A 679 5.78 -14.53 24.73
CA VAL A 679 6.70 -13.47 24.29
C VAL A 679 7.28 -12.73 25.51
N LEU A 680 6.43 -12.41 26.49
CA LEU A 680 6.85 -11.80 27.75
C LEU A 680 7.68 -12.72 28.66
N GLY A 681 7.86 -14.00 28.31
CA GLY A 681 8.55 -14.98 29.16
C GLY A 681 7.77 -15.34 30.43
N ARG A 682 6.46 -15.13 30.42
CA ARG A 682 5.55 -15.44 31.53
C ARG A 682 4.88 -16.79 31.31
N SER A 683 4.29 -17.34 32.38
CA SER A 683 3.41 -18.50 32.26
C SER A 683 2.29 -18.20 31.24
N PRO A 684 2.03 -19.08 30.24
CA PRO A 684 1.04 -18.82 29.19
C PRO A 684 -0.36 -18.49 29.72
N SER A 685 -0.74 -19.06 30.87
CA SER A 685 -2.03 -18.84 31.54
C SER A 685 -2.06 -17.63 32.48
N ALA A 686 -0.95 -16.89 32.62
CA ALA A 686 -0.88 -15.73 33.51
C ALA A 686 -1.83 -14.59 33.07
N PRO A 687 -2.38 -13.80 34.00
CA PRO A 687 -3.18 -12.64 33.64
C PRO A 687 -2.33 -11.56 32.96
N LEU A 688 -2.79 -11.06 31.81
CA LEU A 688 -2.17 -9.92 31.13
C LEU A 688 -2.53 -8.60 31.84
N ALA A 689 -1.64 -7.60 31.71
CA ALA A 689 -1.93 -6.26 32.22
C ALA A 689 -3.13 -5.65 31.48
N VAL A 690 -3.19 -5.88 30.17
CA VAL A 690 -4.36 -5.59 29.34
C VAL A 690 -4.82 -6.91 28.70
N PRO A 691 -5.90 -7.53 29.22
CA PRO A 691 -6.44 -8.76 28.65
C PRO A 691 -6.88 -8.59 27.20
N VAL A 692 -6.62 -9.61 26.37
CA VAL A 692 -7.24 -9.69 25.05
C VAL A 692 -8.73 -9.97 25.25
N ALA A 693 -9.58 -9.00 24.95
CA ALA A 693 -11.00 -9.06 25.30
C ALA A 693 -11.92 -9.20 24.08
N ASP A 694 -11.47 -8.74 22.93
CA ASP A 694 -12.26 -8.68 21.70
C ASP A 694 -11.37 -8.57 20.46
N LEU A 695 -11.50 -9.55 19.56
CA LEU A 695 -10.86 -9.62 18.24
C LEU A 695 -11.88 -9.63 17.10
N GLY A 696 -13.17 -9.36 17.39
CA GLY A 696 -14.25 -9.34 16.41
C GLY A 696 -14.21 -8.14 15.47
N PHE A 697 -14.86 -8.30 14.32
CA PHE A 697 -15.21 -7.22 13.38
C PHE A 697 -16.73 -7.11 13.37
N ASP A 698 -17.28 -6.07 13.99
CA ASP A 698 -18.66 -5.63 13.78
C ASP A 698 -18.69 -4.45 12.81
#